data_AF-A0A128F9P9-F1
#
_entry.id   AF-A0A128F9P9-F1
#
_cell.length_a   1.000
_cell.length_b   1.000
_cell.length_c   1.000
_cell.angle_alpha   90.00
_cell.angle_beta   90.00
_cell.angle_gamma   90.00
#
_symmetry.space_group_name_H-M   'P 1'
#
loop_
_entity.id
_entity.type
_entity.pdbx_description
1 polymer ?
#
loop_
_entity_poly.entity_id
_entity_poly.type
_entity_poly.pdbx_seq_one_letter_code
_entity_poly.pdbx_strand_id
1 'polypeptide(L)'
;MKSIKLKISTFTGVATLAAISAMTAFSLYSSTQLQTQSNHRNQTLLLEMFNNGLQAELSSAAEMIAGELSDSFLQTSLMAENFSRQQKASDQDTRDNLRATLNHQLKGLLESNPNALGVFTAWEPNALDSMDNLYAGQTGHDGSGRFIPYWNRDAAGRFQLEPLAGYADETRTEGGARVGEYYLCSRDSRRNCLLDPYVYPVNGQNVLLTSVVSPILVNGRFAGITGLDISLAELSHVAESLSQRLYQGQSHVMLVTDRGTIAADSNDRALGDSVKSLGGDANQWANRLGRDGYHSFTSADDQRITAMIPVRANSDIAPWTLVVTLDKALVLKNVIALQQQAREDQREQTLISLLMGVVVLLANIALIWVIAGRIAAPIRSTSEFMLQVADGDFTRRLSSEADAPDETGELARACNTFLDQTQAVIKQVTATSHTVSDNAVQSSAVSQQTLEGVSRQMQMVNQVATAATEMSTTAQTVAQHAESAATAATTTQHAAARGQQMLNEVQQAIEKLESEVSEASNVITRLGENSQNVHGIIDVIKGIADQTNLLALNAAIEAARAGEYGRGFAVVADEVRSLSLRTQSSTQQIYDLINQLQVDAESAVEVMDAGSQSAQACVELANNAAAQLTQMTDEVDNISMLNTEVASIAMQQSMVSEQVSQDLVEISQVVTELSSAAGQSQSSSQQLKETAESLDKMVSHFTV
;
A
#
# COMPACT_ATOMS: atom_id res chain seq x y z
N MET A 1 -43.70 -20.72 96.22
CA MET A 1 -43.10 -20.93 94.88
C MET A 1 -42.47 -22.32 94.81
N LYS A 2 -43.22 -23.34 94.38
CA LYS A 2 -42.78 -24.76 94.35
C LYS A 2 -43.18 -25.44 93.03
N SER A 3 -42.64 -24.98 91.90
CA SER A 3 -42.74 -25.71 90.64
C SER A 3 -41.51 -25.48 89.78
N ILE A 4 -40.84 -26.58 89.43
CA ILE A 4 -39.69 -26.62 88.51
C ILE A 4 -40.12 -26.15 87.10
N LYS A 5 -41.39 -26.33 86.71
CA LYS A 5 -41.97 -25.80 85.46
C LYS A 5 -41.86 -24.28 85.36
N LEU A 6 -42.16 -23.57 86.45
CA LEU A 6 -42.18 -22.10 86.43
C LEU A 6 -40.76 -21.53 86.45
N LYS A 7 -39.82 -22.18 87.16
CA LYS A 7 -38.41 -21.77 87.17
C LYS A 7 -37.72 -22.02 85.83
N ILE A 8 -38.00 -23.16 85.19
CA ILE A 8 -37.46 -23.47 83.87
C ILE A 8 -38.10 -22.58 82.82
N SER A 9 -39.43 -22.38 82.77
CA SER A 9 -40.02 -21.57 81.69
C SER A 9 -39.59 -20.10 81.73
N THR A 10 -39.40 -19.51 82.92
CA THR A 10 -38.96 -18.11 83.01
C THR A 10 -37.48 -17.93 82.71
N PHE A 11 -36.61 -18.85 83.17
CA PHE A 11 -35.17 -18.75 82.93
C PHE A 11 -34.81 -19.10 81.48
N THR A 12 -35.50 -20.10 80.91
CA THR A 12 -35.30 -20.52 79.50
C THR A 12 -35.93 -19.53 78.54
N GLY A 13 -37.09 -18.94 78.87
CA GLY A 13 -37.73 -17.91 78.04
C GLY A 13 -36.92 -16.62 77.94
N VAL A 14 -36.25 -16.20 79.02
CA VAL A 14 -35.34 -15.03 78.99
C VAL A 14 -34.05 -15.36 78.25
N ALA A 15 -33.50 -16.57 78.43
CA ALA A 15 -32.30 -17.01 77.72
C ALA A 15 -32.52 -17.19 76.20
N THR A 16 -33.68 -17.69 75.77
CA THR A 16 -34.01 -17.85 74.34
C THR A 16 -34.28 -16.51 73.67
N LEU A 17 -34.95 -15.58 74.35
CA LEU A 17 -35.22 -14.25 73.81
C LEU A 17 -33.91 -13.45 73.66
N ALA A 18 -32.97 -13.58 74.60
CA ALA A 18 -31.62 -13.03 74.48
C ALA A 18 -30.82 -13.66 73.33
N ALA A 19 -30.88 -14.98 73.17
CA ALA A 19 -30.19 -15.69 72.09
C ALA A 19 -30.75 -15.37 70.69
N ILE A 20 -32.07 -15.31 70.54
CA ILE A 20 -32.74 -14.95 69.27
C ILE A 20 -32.40 -13.51 68.88
N SER A 21 -32.44 -12.58 69.84
CA SER A 21 -32.10 -11.17 69.61
C SER A 21 -30.62 -11.00 69.21
N ALA A 22 -29.71 -11.74 69.87
CA ALA A 22 -28.29 -11.73 69.52
C ALA A 22 -28.02 -12.34 68.14
N MET A 23 -28.70 -13.44 67.78
CA MET A 23 -28.55 -14.08 66.46
C MET A 23 -29.16 -13.26 65.33
N THR A 24 -30.32 -12.63 65.52
CA THR A 24 -30.91 -11.73 64.50
C THR A 24 -30.07 -10.47 64.34
N ALA A 25 -29.56 -9.87 65.43
CA ALA A 25 -28.63 -8.76 65.36
C ALA A 25 -27.32 -9.15 64.65
N PHE A 26 -26.76 -10.34 64.95
CA PHE A 26 -25.57 -10.85 64.28
C PHE A 26 -25.81 -11.19 62.80
N SER A 27 -26.98 -11.74 62.45
CA SER A 27 -27.36 -12.05 61.07
C SER A 27 -27.55 -10.78 60.23
N LEU A 28 -28.24 -9.77 60.76
CA LEU A 28 -28.37 -8.46 60.13
C LEU A 28 -27.01 -7.78 59.97
N TYR A 29 -26.17 -7.81 61.00
CA TYR A 29 -24.81 -7.26 60.95
C TYR A 29 -23.91 -7.99 59.94
N SER A 30 -23.95 -9.33 59.93
CA SER A 30 -23.15 -10.16 59.03
C SER A 30 -23.59 -10.00 57.57
N SER A 31 -24.90 -10.01 57.31
CA SER A 31 -25.48 -9.81 55.97
C SER A 31 -25.18 -8.41 55.43
N THR A 32 -25.35 -7.36 56.24
CA THR A 32 -25.00 -5.99 55.83
C THR A 32 -23.50 -5.81 55.59
N GLN A 33 -22.64 -6.44 56.40
CA GLN A 33 -21.19 -6.45 56.17
C GLN A 33 -20.80 -7.20 54.88
N LEU A 34 -21.31 -8.41 54.68
CA LEU A 34 -21.06 -9.20 53.47
C LEU A 34 -21.52 -8.48 52.20
N GLN A 35 -22.66 -7.79 52.25
CA GLN A 35 -23.23 -7.10 51.10
C GLN A 35 -22.52 -5.78 50.79
N THR A 36 -22.13 -5.00 51.80
CA THR A 36 -21.30 -3.80 51.59
C THR A 36 -19.92 -4.16 51.04
N GLN A 37 -19.31 -5.22 51.55
CA GLN A 37 -18.01 -5.70 51.07
C GLN A 37 -18.10 -6.28 49.64
N SER A 38 -19.15 -7.06 49.33
CA SER A 38 -19.39 -7.60 47.99
C SER A 38 -19.68 -6.51 46.97
N ASN A 39 -20.51 -5.52 47.32
CA ASN A 39 -20.86 -4.41 46.44
C ASN A 39 -19.64 -3.55 46.08
N HIS A 40 -18.82 -3.20 47.08
CA HIS A 40 -17.61 -2.44 46.82
C HIS A 40 -16.62 -3.24 45.97
N ARG A 41 -16.45 -4.53 46.25
CA ARG A 41 -15.52 -5.40 45.49
C ARG A 41 -15.96 -5.61 44.05
N ASN A 42 -17.26 -5.81 43.80
CA ASN A 42 -17.82 -5.97 42.46
C ASN A 42 -17.75 -4.67 41.65
N GLN A 43 -18.01 -3.52 42.27
CA GLN A 43 -17.85 -2.23 41.61
C GLN A 43 -16.39 -1.97 41.24
N THR A 44 -15.45 -2.23 42.16
CA THR A 44 -14.01 -2.05 41.90
C THR A 44 -13.53 -2.98 40.78
N LEU A 45 -13.84 -4.27 40.83
CA LEU A 45 -13.45 -5.23 39.80
C LEU A 45 -14.03 -4.90 38.43
N LEU A 46 -15.30 -4.47 38.37
CA LEU A 46 -15.93 -4.13 37.10
C LEU A 46 -15.35 -2.84 36.50
N LEU A 47 -15.05 -1.84 37.33
CA LEU A 47 -14.35 -0.63 36.88
C LEU A 47 -12.92 -0.94 36.42
N GLU A 48 -12.24 -1.88 37.07
CA GLU A 48 -10.89 -2.33 36.67
C GLU A 48 -10.92 -3.10 35.34
N MET A 49 -11.84 -4.06 35.18
CA MET A 49 -12.05 -4.76 33.90
C MET A 49 -12.45 -3.79 32.77
N PHE A 50 -13.34 -2.84 33.07
CA PHE A 50 -13.73 -1.79 32.15
C PHE A 50 -12.52 -0.95 31.73
N ASN A 51 -11.72 -0.50 32.69
CA ASN A 51 -10.53 0.30 32.41
C ASN A 51 -9.50 -0.44 31.56
N ASN A 52 -9.30 -1.74 31.81
CA ASN A 52 -8.39 -2.57 31.02
C ASN A 52 -8.93 -2.79 29.58
N GLY A 53 -10.23 -3.04 29.43
CA GLY A 53 -10.86 -3.17 28.11
C GLY A 53 -10.84 -1.84 27.33
N LEU A 54 -11.14 -0.73 28.02
CA LEU A 54 -11.07 0.61 27.47
C LEU A 54 -9.64 0.94 27.01
N GLN A 55 -8.62 0.60 27.82
CA GLN A 55 -7.23 0.76 27.43
C GLN A 55 -6.89 -0.02 26.14
N ALA A 56 -7.32 -1.28 26.03
CA ALA A 56 -7.06 -2.09 24.83
C ALA A 56 -7.71 -1.47 23.57
N GLU A 57 -8.96 -1.04 23.68
CA GLU A 57 -9.69 -0.42 22.57
C GLU A 57 -9.08 0.94 22.16
N LEU A 58 -8.73 1.79 23.13
CA LEU A 58 -8.05 3.06 22.86
C LEU A 58 -6.66 2.85 22.28
N SER A 59 -5.92 1.83 22.72
CA SER A 59 -4.59 1.50 22.18
C SER A 59 -4.70 1.10 20.72
N SER A 60 -5.63 0.21 20.38
CA SER A 60 -5.89 -0.19 18.98
C SER A 60 -6.30 1.01 18.11
N ALA A 61 -7.20 1.87 18.60
CA ALA A 61 -7.63 3.06 17.85
C ALA A 61 -6.49 4.09 17.69
N ALA A 62 -5.69 4.30 18.73
CA ALA A 62 -4.56 5.21 18.69
C ALA A 62 -3.46 4.72 17.74
N GLU A 63 -3.20 3.41 17.68
CA GLU A 63 -2.28 2.80 16.72
C GLU A 63 -2.78 2.94 15.28
N MET A 64 -4.08 2.77 15.04
CA MET A 64 -4.68 2.97 13.72
C MET A 64 -4.53 4.43 13.23
N ILE A 65 -4.89 5.41 14.07
CA ILE A 65 -4.74 6.83 13.73
C ILE A 65 -3.25 7.20 13.57
N ALA A 66 -2.39 6.68 14.44
CA ALA A 66 -0.95 6.88 14.34
C ALA A 66 -0.41 6.33 13.03
N GLY A 67 -0.83 5.13 12.62
CA GLY A 67 -0.44 4.50 11.35
C GLY A 67 -0.79 5.33 10.13
N GLU A 68 -2.02 5.86 10.06
CA GLU A 68 -2.47 6.73 8.96
C GLU A 68 -1.63 8.03 8.85
N LEU A 69 -1.38 8.67 10.00
CA LEU A 69 -0.54 9.87 10.05
C LEU A 69 0.93 9.56 9.75
N SER A 70 1.45 8.42 10.23
CA SER A 70 2.81 7.94 9.93
C SER A 70 2.98 7.65 8.44
N ASP A 71 1.98 7.08 7.78
CA ASP A 71 2.02 6.84 6.32
C ASP A 71 2.05 8.17 5.55
N SER A 72 1.23 9.15 5.96
CA SER A 72 1.27 10.51 5.41
C SER A 72 2.64 11.17 5.58
N PHE A 73 3.32 10.95 6.71
CA PHE A 73 4.70 11.40 6.93
C PHE A 73 5.69 10.72 5.99
N LEU A 74 5.57 9.41 5.82
CA LEU A 74 6.45 8.64 4.93
C LEU A 74 6.30 9.11 3.48
N GLN A 75 5.07 9.22 3.00
CA GLN A 75 4.76 9.67 1.64
C GLN A 75 5.31 11.07 1.35
N THR A 76 5.07 12.04 2.24
CA THR A 76 5.58 13.41 2.07
C THR A 76 7.10 13.49 2.17
N SER A 77 7.73 12.68 3.04
CA SER A 77 9.20 12.65 3.17
C SER A 77 9.85 12.06 1.91
N LEU A 78 9.34 10.95 1.40
CA LEU A 78 9.82 10.33 0.16
C LEU A 78 9.64 11.26 -1.04
N MET A 79 8.50 11.97 -1.10
CA MET A 79 8.25 12.96 -2.14
C MET A 79 9.26 14.11 -2.05
N ALA A 80 9.53 14.64 -0.84
CA ALA A 80 10.50 15.70 -0.64
C ALA A 80 11.93 15.29 -1.05
N GLU A 81 12.34 14.06 -0.71
CA GLU A 81 13.63 13.50 -1.14
C GLU A 81 13.70 13.30 -2.65
N ASN A 82 12.62 12.81 -3.27
CA ASN A 82 12.55 12.62 -4.72
C ASN A 82 12.65 13.97 -5.45
N PHE A 83 11.91 14.97 -4.99
CA PHE A 83 11.95 16.34 -5.51
C PHE A 83 13.35 16.96 -5.36
N SER A 84 14.01 16.78 -4.22
CA SER A 84 15.39 17.22 -4.01
C SER A 84 16.36 16.55 -4.98
N ARG A 85 16.24 15.24 -5.22
CA ARG A 85 17.11 14.51 -6.15
C ARG A 85 16.90 14.96 -7.60
N GLN A 86 15.66 15.09 -8.06
CA GLN A 86 15.36 15.53 -9.43
C GLN A 86 15.81 16.96 -9.68
N GLN A 87 15.64 17.85 -8.69
CA GLN A 87 16.15 19.21 -8.76
C GLN A 87 17.67 19.24 -8.95
N LYS A 88 18.42 18.42 -8.18
CA LYS A 88 19.89 18.33 -8.30
C LYS A 88 20.37 17.70 -9.61
N ALA A 89 19.64 16.71 -10.11
CA ALA A 89 19.98 16.00 -11.34
C ALA A 89 19.67 16.80 -12.61
N SER A 90 18.93 17.90 -12.49
CA SER A 90 18.49 18.66 -13.66
C SER A 90 19.64 19.42 -14.36
N ASP A 91 20.04 18.90 -15.51
CA ASP A 91 20.80 19.60 -16.55
C ASP A 91 19.88 20.53 -17.37
N GLN A 92 20.45 21.30 -18.30
CA GLN A 92 19.71 22.40 -18.95
C GLN A 92 18.48 21.92 -19.74
N ASP A 93 18.53 20.74 -20.37
CA ASP A 93 17.42 20.14 -21.14
C ASP A 93 16.32 19.50 -20.25
N THR A 94 16.66 19.02 -19.04
CA THR A 94 15.66 18.44 -18.12
C THR A 94 14.92 19.50 -17.29
N ARG A 95 15.46 20.72 -17.16
CA ARG A 95 14.79 21.82 -16.46
C ARG A 95 13.49 22.24 -17.12
N ASP A 96 13.39 22.16 -18.44
CA ASP A 96 12.20 22.58 -19.19
C ASP A 96 10.94 21.74 -18.85
N ASN A 97 11.12 20.49 -18.41
CA ASN A 97 10.02 19.60 -18.05
C ASN A 97 9.92 19.31 -16.54
N LEU A 98 10.85 19.80 -15.72
CA LEU A 98 10.90 19.47 -14.29
C LEU A 98 9.59 19.83 -13.57
N ARG A 99 9.04 21.03 -13.80
CA ARG A 99 7.75 21.47 -13.24
C ARG A 99 6.59 20.53 -13.61
N ALA A 100 6.53 20.11 -14.87
CA ALA A 100 5.48 19.19 -15.35
C ALA A 100 5.61 17.82 -14.68
N THR A 101 6.83 17.30 -14.57
CA THR A 101 7.14 16.03 -13.89
C THR A 101 6.73 16.07 -12.41
N LEU A 102 7.14 17.11 -11.67
CA LEU A 102 6.76 17.25 -10.26
C LEU A 102 5.25 17.40 -10.09
N ASN A 103 4.60 18.16 -10.97
CA ASN A 103 3.15 18.35 -10.95
C ASN A 103 2.40 17.03 -11.21
N HIS A 104 2.91 16.20 -12.12
CA HIS A 104 2.34 14.87 -12.39
C HIS A 104 2.52 13.92 -11.20
N GLN A 105 3.68 13.97 -10.53
CA GLN A 105 3.94 13.18 -9.32
C GLN A 105 3.03 13.57 -8.15
N LEU A 106 2.76 14.87 -7.97
CA LEU A 106 1.77 15.35 -6.99
C LEU A 106 0.38 14.77 -7.31
N LYS A 107 -0.09 14.92 -8.55
CA LYS A 107 -1.39 14.38 -8.95
C LYS A 107 -1.49 12.87 -8.73
N GLY A 108 -0.45 12.12 -9.11
CA GLY A 108 -0.38 10.67 -8.91
C GLY A 108 -0.45 10.27 -7.44
N LEU A 109 0.20 11.04 -6.54
CA LEU A 109 0.09 10.80 -5.10
C LEU A 109 -1.34 10.95 -4.61
N LEU A 110 -2.03 12.03 -4.99
CA LEU A 110 -3.44 12.24 -4.61
C LEU A 110 -4.39 11.22 -5.26
N GLU A 111 -4.09 10.74 -6.47
CA GLU A 111 -4.84 9.66 -7.11
C GLU A 111 -4.70 8.33 -6.36
N SER A 112 -3.49 8.04 -5.84
CA SER A 112 -3.20 6.82 -5.09
C SER A 112 -3.62 6.87 -3.61
N ASN A 113 -3.86 8.06 -3.06
CA ASN A 113 -4.24 8.25 -1.66
C ASN A 113 -5.69 8.73 -1.53
N PRO A 114 -6.67 7.83 -1.31
CA PRO A 114 -8.08 8.20 -1.20
C PRO A 114 -8.41 9.00 0.07
N ASN A 115 -7.60 8.89 1.12
CA ASN A 115 -7.82 9.57 2.40
C ASN A 115 -7.22 11.00 2.42
N ALA A 116 -6.40 11.33 1.42
CA ALA A 116 -5.85 12.68 1.25
C ALA A 116 -6.89 13.63 0.63
N LEU A 117 -7.08 14.79 1.26
CA LEU A 117 -7.91 15.88 0.74
C LEU A 117 -7.19 16.63 -0.39
N GLY A 118 -5.87 16.80 -0.24
CA GLY A 118 -5.04 17.47 -1.22
C GLY A 118 -3.54 17.25 -0.98
N VAL A 119 -2.74 17.57 -1.99
CA VAL A 119 -1.28 17.47 -1.96
C VAL A 119 -0.69 18.69 -2.64
N PHE A 120 0.40 19.20 -2.09
CA PHE A 120 1.01 20.41 -2.57
C PHE A 120 2.52 20.41 -2.46
N THR A 121 3.13 21.35 -3.17
CA THR A 121 4.50 21.76 -2.95
C THR A 121 4.61 23.27 -3.01
N ALA A 122 5.59 23.84 -2.30
CA ALA A 122 5.92 25.25 -2.40
C ALA A 122 7.45 25.42 -2.38
N TRP A 123 8.00 25.93 -3.48
CA TRP A 123 9.45 26.08 -3.67
C TRP A 123 9.92 27.49 -3.39
N GLU A 124 11.08 27.71 -2.80
CA GLU A 124 11.65 29.05 -2.65
C GLU A 124 11.78 29.77 -4.01
N PRO A 125 11.73 31.11 -4.04
CA PRO A 125 11.88 31.87 -5.28
C PRO A 125 13.13 31.44 -6.06
N ASN A 126 12.95 31.06 -7.32
CA ASN A 126 13.96 30.54 -8.24
C ASN A 126 14.69 29.27 -7.78
N ALA A 127 14.24 28.59 -6.73
CA ALA A 127 14.94 27.44 -6.15
C ALA A 127 14.70 26.12 -6.88
N LEU A 128 13.61 26.00 -7.66
CA LEU A 128 13.35 24.80 -8.44
C LEU A 128 14.27 24.74 -9.66
N ASP A 129 14.16 25.70 -10.56
CA ASP A 129 14.83 25.70 -11.88
C ASP A 129 15.36 27.08 -12.32
N SER A 130 15.23 28.10 -11.46
CA SER A 130 15.58 29.50 -11.75
C SER A 130 14.82 30.14 -12.92
N MET A 131 13.62 29.66 -13.22
CA MET A 131 12.79 30.14 -14.34
C MET A 131 11.42 30.69 -13.91
N ASP A 132 11.24 31.10 -12.65
CA ASP A 132 9.93 31.54 -12.13
C ASP A 132 9.28 32.61 -13.01
N ASN A 133 10.07 33.59 -13.49
CA ASN A 133 9.58 34.68 -14.34
C ASN A 133 8.86 34.24 -15.63
N LEU A 134 9.13 33.04 -16.15
CA LEU A 134 8.46 32.50 -17.35
C LEU A 134 7.06 31.95 -17.06
N TYR A 135 6.75 31.69 -15.78
CA TYR A 135 5.52 31.01 -15.35
C TYR A 135 4.56 31.93 -14.57
N ALA A 136 4.85 33.24 -14.51
CA ALA A 136 3.99 34.20 -13.83
C ALA A 136 2.55 34.17 -14.37
N GLY A 137 1.59 33.92 -13.48
CA GLY A 137 0.17 33.85 -13.82
C GLY A 137 -0.30 32.55 -14.47
N GLN A 138 0.58 31.54 -14.62
CA GLN A 138 0.16 30.20 -15.04
C GLN A 138 -0.45 29.41 -13.87
N THR A 139 -1.35 28.45 -14.16
CA THR A 139 -1.97 27.60 -13.13
C THR A 139 -0.91 26.85 -12.32
N GLY A 140 -1.09 26.79 -10.99
CA GLY A 140 -0.13 26.17 -10.07
C GLY A 140 1.06 27.07 -9.70
N HIS A 141 1.01 28.36 -10.05
CA HIS A 141 2.05 29.34 -9.77
C HIS A 141 1.50 30.60 -9.10
N ASP A 142 2.33 31.31 -8.33
CA ASP A 142 1.98 32.63 -7.81
C ASP A 142 2.19 33.74 -8.87
N GLY A 143 1.89 34.99 -8.49
CA GLY A 143 2.06 36.15 -9.36
C GLY A 143 3.51 36.42 -9.80
N SER A 144 4.51 35.84 -9.13
CA SER A 144 5.93 35.88 -9.53
C SER A 144 6.34 34.70 -10.41
N GLY A 145 5.48 33.69 -10.53
CA GLY A 145 5.71 32.44 -11.24
C GLY A 145 6.46 31.37 -10.44
N ARG A 146 6.50 31.52 -9.11
CA ARG A 146 6.98 30.51 -8.16
C ARG A 146 6.16 29.23 -8.29
N PHE A 147 6.79 28.08 -8.29
CA PHE A 147 6.10 26.78 -8.35
C PHE A 147 5.42 26.44 -7.02
N ILE A 148 4.09 26.55 -6.98
CA ILE A 148 3.25 26.35 -5.79
C ILE A 148 1.94 25.58 -6.08
N PRO A 149 1.98 24.46 -6.84
CA PRO A 149 0.76 23.74 -7.18
C PRO A 149 0.14 23.07 -5.96
N TYR A 150 -1.18 23.14 -5.87
CA TYR A 150 -2.03 22.41 -4.95
C TYR A 150 -3.05 21.60 -5.73
N TRP A 151 -2.89 20.29 -5.69
CA TRP A 151 -3.90 19.36 -6.18
C TRP A 151 -4.85 19.04 -5.03
N ASN A 152 -6.15 19.14 -5.27
CA ASN A 152 -7.17 18.80 -4.28
C ASN A 152 -8.34 18.04 -4.91
N ARG A 153 -9.21 17.53 -4.05
CA ARG A 153 -10.42 16.81 -4.43
C ARG A 153 -11.66 17.65 -4.10
N ASP A 154 -12.53 17.84 -5.08
CA ASP A 154 -13.83 18.46 -4.83
C ASP A 154 -14.82 17.48 -4.17
N ALA A 155 -15.97 17.96 -3.72
CA ALA A 155 -17.00 17.14 -3.08
C ALA A 155 -17.57 16.02 -3.97
N ALA A 156 -17.33 16.07 -5.29
CA ALA A 156 -17.72 15.03 -6.25
C ALA A 156 -16.57 14.05 -6.57
N GLY A 157 -15.43 14.17 -5.87
CA GLY A 157 -14.27 13.31 -6.05
C GLY A 157 -13.33 13.72 -7.19
N ARG A 158 -13.59 14.85 -7.87
CA ARG A 158 -12.80 15.28 -9.04
C ARG A 158 -11.55 16.05 -8.60
N PHE A 159 -10.45 15.79 -9.31
CA PHE A 159 -9.17 16.45 -9.06
C PHE A 159 -9.14 17.86 -9.66
N GLN A 160 -8.75 18.84 -8.86
CA GLN A 160 -8.55 20.23 -9.30
C GLN A 160 -7.15 20.71 -8.92
N LEU A 161 -6.60 21.61 -9.74
CA LEU A 161 -5.30 22.24 -9.54
C LEU A 161 -5.48 23.73 -9.32
N GLU A 162 -5.01 24.23 -8.18
CA GLU A 162 -4.98 25.65 -7.85
C GLU A 162 -3.60 26.05 -7.27
N PRO A 163 -3.22 27.34 -7.28
CA PRO A 163 -2.03 27.79 -6.57
C PRO A 163 -2.30 27.90 -5.07
N LEU A 164 -1.29 27.61 -4.24
CA LEU A 164 -1.37 27.80 -2.79
C LEU A 164 -1.68 29.25 -2.40
N ALA A 165 -2.51 29.44 -1.37
CA ALA A 165 -2.95 30.75 -0.89
C ALA A 165 -2.48 31.01 0.55
N GLY A 166 -1.85 32.16 0.80
CA GLY A 166 -1.49 32.58 2.17
C GLY A 166 -0.24 31.90 2.77
N TYR A 167 0.53 31.13 1.97
CA TYR A 167 1.72 30.39 2.43
C TYR A 167 2.79 31.28 3.08
N ALA A 168 2.91 32.54 2.67
CA ALA A 168 3.87 33.50 3.23
C ALA A 168 3.29 34.40 4.33
N ASP A 169 2.04 34.22 4.74
CA ASP A 169 1.37 35.07 5.72
C ASP A 169 1.77 34.69 7.16
N GLU A 170 2.50 35.58 7.82
CA GLU A 170 2.98 35.39 9.19
C GLU A 170 2.02 35.90 10.27
N THR A 171 0.84 36.41 9.89
CA THR A 171 -0.20 36.84 10.85
C THR A 171 -0.73 35.65 11.64
N ARG A 172 -1.05 35.85 12.92
CA ARG A 172 -1.55 34.78 13.81
C ARG A 172 -3.06 34.73 13.82
N THR A 173 -3.61 33.52 13.78
CA THR A 173 -5.03 33.23 14.00
C THR A 173 -5.37 33.32 15.49
N GLU A 174 -6.67 33.28 15.84
CA GLU A 174 -7.12 33.23 17.25
C GLU A 174 -6.59 32.00 17.99
N GLY A 175 -6.34 30.89 17.29
CA GLY A 175 -5.68 29.68 17.82
C GLY A 175 -4.16 29.82 18.00
N GLY A 176 -3.58 30.96 17.65
CA GLY A 176 -2.17 31.29 17.85
C GLY A 176 -1.20 30.75 16.79
N ALA A 177 -1.66 29.93 15.83
CA ALA A 177 -0.85 29.51 14.67
C ALA A 177 -0.76 30.63 13.62
N ARG A 178 0.30 30.64 12.79
CA ARG A 178 0.39 31.59 11.66
C ARG A 178 -0.51 31.12 10.51
N VAL A 179 -1.05 32.04 9.71
CA VAL A 179 -1.89 31.70 8.54
C VAL A 179 -1.13 30.79 7.56
N GLY A 180 0.14 31.12 7.28
CA GLY A 180 1.03 30.32 6.43
C GLY A 180 1.77 29.19 7.14
N GLU A 181 1.37 28.78 8.36
CA GLU A 181 2.13 27.81 9.17
C GLU A 181 2.47 26.52 8.39
N TYR A 182 1.61 26.11 7.47
CA TYR A 182 1.78 24.91 6.63
C TYR A 182 3.00 25.00 5.71
N TYR A 183 3.52 26.19 5.43
CA TYR A 183 4.79 26.40 4.75
C TYR A 183 5.89 26.85 5.73
N LEU A 184 5.56 27.74 6.67
CA LEU A 184 6.52 28.37 7.57
C LEU A 184 7.12 27.38 8.58
N CYS A 185 6.37 26.36 9.03
CA CYS A 185 6.85 25.42 10.04
C CYS A 185 8.10 24.65 9.58
N SER A 186 8.04 24.01 8.40
CA SER A 186 9.17 23.26 7.85
C SER A 186 10.27 24.17 7.28
N ARG A 187 9.94 25.39 6.86
CA ARG A 187 10.93 26.44 6.50
C ARG A 187 11.81 26.80 7.68
N ASP A 188 11.19 27.12 8.81
CA ASP A 188 11.89 27.63 10.00
C ASP A 188 12.63 26.51 10.74
N SER A 189 12.00 25.33 10.86
CA SER A 189 12.56 24.20 11.63
C SER A 189 13.47 23.28 10.81
N ARG A 190 13.31 23.23 9.48
CA ARG A 190 13.90 22.22 8.58
C ARG A 190 13.58 20.79 8.99
N ARG A 191 12.42 20.59 9.62
CA ARG A 191 11.90 19.29 10.05
C ARG A 191 10.48 19.08 9.54
N ASN A 192 10.03 17.84 9.62
CA ASN A 192 8.65 17.49 9.33
C ASN A 192 7.72 18.13 10.37
N CYS A 193 6.54 18.56 9.93
CA CYS A 193 5.54 19.20 10.77
C CYS A 193 4.18 18.51 10.62
N LEU A 194 3.50 18.29 11.74
CA LEU A 194 2.06 18.03 11.79
C LEU A 194 1.40 19.30 12.29
N LEU A 195 0.46 19.84 11.52
CA LEU A 195 -0.17 21.10 11.87
C LEU A 195 -1.40 20.93 12.74
N ASP A 196 -1.59 21.84 13.69
CA ASP A 196 -2.90 22.03 14.30
C ASP A 196 -3.95 22.33 13.21
N PRO A 197 -5.20 21.87 13.39
CA PRO A 197 -6.30 22.19 12.50
C PRO A 197 -6.38 23.67 12.15
N TYR A 198 -6.54 23.96 10.87
CA TYR A 198 -6.67 25.31 10.35
C TYR A 198 -7.66 25.36 9.20
N VAL A 199 -8.20 26.55 8.95
CA VAL A 199 -9.12 26.79 7.85
C VAL A 199 -8.32 27.13 6.60
N TYR A 200 -8.57 26.41 5.53
CA TYR A 200 -7.94 26.65 4.23
C TYR A 200 -9.01 26.73 3.13
N PRO A 201 -8.91 27.68 2.19
CA PRO A 201 -9.82 27.76 1.06
C PRO A 201 -9.51 26.66 0.04
N VAL A 202 -10.41 25.70 -0.13
CA VAL A 202 -10.34 24.65 -1.16
C VAL A 202 -11.49 24.87 -2.13
N ASN A 203 -11.21 25.11 -3.41
CA ASN A 203 -12.24 25.38 -4.43
C ASN A 203 -13.20 26.54 -4.05
N GLY A 204 -12.69 27.54 -3.34
CA GLY A 204 -13.47 28.70 -2.87
C GLY A 204 -14.35 28.43 -1.64
N GLN A 205 -14.28 27.25 -1.04
CA GLN A 205 -14.94 26.92 0.23
C GLN A 205 -13.93 26.83 1.36
N ASN A 206 -14.28 27.37 2.52
CA ASN A 206 -13.46 27.24 3.72
C ASN A 206 -13.60 25.82 4.27
N VAL A 207 -12.53 25.03 4.16
CA VAL A 207 -12.46 23.67 4.69
C VAL A 207 -11.53 23.65 5.88
N LEU A 208 -11.97 22.99 6.95
CA LEU A 208 -11.14 22.77 8.13
C LEU A 208 -10.31 21.50 7.90
N LEU A 209 -9.00 21.65 7.87
CA LEU A 209 -8.06 20.57 7.58
C LEU A 209 -6.82 20.64 8.48
N THR A 210 -6.05 19.57 8.49
CA THR A 210 -4.69 19.52 9.03
C THR A 210 -3.75 19.11 7.90
N SER A 211 -2.46 19.40 8.04
CA SER A 211 -1.49 18.99 7.03
C SER A 211 -0.28 18.34 7.68
N VAL A 212 0.23 17.33 6.97
CA VAL A 212 1.57 16.77 7.19
C VAL A 212 2.49 17.38 6.17
N VAL A 213 3.60 17.97 6.63
CA VAL A 213 4.51 18.75 5.77
C VAL A 213 5.94 18.31 5.99
N SER A 214 6.66 18.12 4.88
CA SER A 214 8.07 17.72 4.87
C SER A 214 8.93 18.76 4.13
N PRO A 215 10.11 19.14 4.64
CA PRO A 215 11.00 20.09 4.00
C PRO A 215 11.75 19.45 2.83
N ILE A 216 11.83 20.17 1.72
CA ILE A 216 12.70 19.84 0.59
C ILE A 216 14.05 20.47 0.85
N LEU A 217 15.07 19.63 1.10
CA LEU A 217 16.44 20.07 1.38
C LEU A 217 17.35 19.77 0.21
N VAL A 218 17.84 20.81 -0.47
CA VAL A 218 18.83 20.70 -1.56
C VAL A 218 20.20 21.07 -1.00
N ASN A 219 21.14 20.12 -0.98
CA ASN A 219 22.49 20.31 -0.43
C ASN A 219 22.48 20.84 1.02
N GLY A 220 21.53 20.37 1.84
CA GLY A 220 21.36 20.79 3.23
C GLY A 220 20.75 22.19 3.42
N ARG A 221 20.37 22.88 2.33
CA ARG A 221 19.65 24.15 2.36
C ARG A 221 18.17 23.92 2.07
N PHE A 222 17.32 24.67 2.76
CA PHE A 222 15.88 24.66 2.51
C PHE A 222 15.60 25.22 1.11
N ALA A 223 14.92 24.43 0.28
CA ALA A 223 14.55 24.79 -1.09
C ALA A 223 13.02 24.87 -1.27
N GLY A 224 12.24 24.34 -0.32
CA GLY A 224 10.79 24.33 -0.38
C GLY A 224 10.19 23.31 0.58
N ILE A 225 8.91 23.02 0.40
CA ILE A 225 8.18 21.96 1.11
C ILE A 225 7.34 21.13 0.16
N THR A 226 6.95 19.95 0.62
CA THR A 226 5.79 19.23 0.09
C THR A 226 4.90 18.84 1.26
N GLY A 227 3.58 18.84 1.05
CA GLY A 227 2.63 18.50 2.09
C GLY A 227 1.42 17.76 1.55
N LEU A 228 0.72 17.13 2.50
CA LEU A 228 -0.50 16.37 2.30
C LEU A 228 -1.54 16.89 3.29
N ASP A 229 -2.69 17.27 2.77
CA ASP A 229 -3.84 17.73 3.55
C ASP A 229 -4.75 16.58 3.90
N ILE A 230 -5.19 16.57 5.16
CA ILE A 230 -6.11 15.60 5.72
C ILE A 230 -7.34 16.36 6.18
N SER A 231 -8.50 15.94 5.68
CA SER A 231 -9.79 16.50 6.08
C SER A 231 -10.09 16.14 7.54
N LEU A 232 -10.51 17.11 8.35
CA LEU A 232 -10.96 16.82 9.71
C LEU A 232 -12.27 16.03 9.75
N ALA A 233 -13.06 16.06 8.68
CA ALA A 233 -14.27 15.23 8.58
C ALA A 233 -13.92 13.74 8.58
N GLU A 234 -12.84 13.35 7.90
CA GLU A 234 -12.38 11.95 7.86
C GLU A 234 -11.87 11.50 9.23
N LEU A 235 -11.10 12.35 9.93
CA LEU A 235 -10.68 12.06 11.31
C LEU A 235 -11.89 11.96 12.26
N SER A 236 -12.93 12.75 12.03
CA SER A 236 -14.17 12.71 12.80
C SER A 236 -14.99 11.45 12.54
N HIS A 237 -14.99 10.91 11.33
CA HIS A 237 -15.57 9.60 11.04
C HIS A 237 -14.88 8.46 11.82
N VAL A 238 -13.57 8.55 12.03
CA VAL A 238 -12.84 7.61 12.89
C VAL A 238 -13.30 7.74 14.35
N ALA A 239 -13.44 8.98 14.86
CA ALA A 239 -13.94 9.24 16.21
C ALA A 239 -15.38 8.76 16.42
N GLU A 240 -16.27 8.98 15.45
CA GLU A 240 -17.65 8.50 15.45
C GLU A 240 -17.72 6.98 15.41
N SER A 241 -16.93 6.35 14.54
CA SER A 241 -16.86 4.88 14.44
C SER A 241 -16.36 4.25 15.73
N LEU A 242 -15.38 4.87 16.40
CA LEU A 242 -14.91 4.43 17.72
C LEU A 242 -16.00 4.61 18.79
N SER A 243 -16.71 5.74 18.79
CA SER A 243 -17.84 5.98 19.69
C SER A 243 -18.96 4.94 19.50
N GLN A 244 -19.28 4.56 18.26
CA GLN A 244 -20.26 3.52 17.95
C GLN A 244 -19.86 2.16 18.52
N ARG A 245 -18.58 1.76 18.40
CA ARG A 245 -18.06 0.53 19.01
C ARG A 245 -18.07 0.61 20.54
N LEU A 246 -17.75 1.77 21.09
CA LEU A 246 -17.72 2.02 22.53
C LEU A 246 -19.10 2.41 23.07
N TYR A 247 -19.84 1.41 23.57
CA TYR A 247 -21.16 1.59 24.21
C TYR A 247 -22.24 2.15 23.26
N GLN A 248 -22.24 1.71 21.99
CA GLN A 248 -23.32 2.03 21.02
C GLN A 248 -23.51 3.55 20.81
N GLY A 249 -22.41 4.31 20.73
CA GLY A 249 -22.44 5.75 20.51
C GLY A 249 -22.65 6.62 21.76
N GLN A 250 -22.67 6.01 22.95
CA GLN A 250 -22.88 6.76 24.21
C GLN A 250 -21.57 7.29 24.82
N SER A 251 -20.43 7.05 24.18
CA SER A 251 -19.15 7.65 24.53
C SER A 251 -18.87 8.87 23.64
N HIS A 252 -18.20 9.87 24.20
CA HIS A 252 -17.73 11.04 23.46
C HIS A 252 -16.25 10.88 23.18
N VAL A 253 -15.89 10.81 21.89
CA VAL A 253 -14.51 10.56 21.44
C VAL A 253 -13.99 11.81 20.76
N MET A 254 -12.80 12.25 21.15
CA MET A 254 -12.14 13.41 20.58
C MET A 254 -10.68 13.10 20.28
N LEU A 255 -10.17 13.61 19.16
CA LEU A 255 -8.72 13.69 18.90
C LEU A 255 -8.28 15.13 19.12
N VAL A 256 -7.33 15.33 20.04
CA VAL A 256 -6.91 16.66 20.47
C VAL A 256 -5.42 16.83 20.23
N THR A 257 -5.01 17.93 19.62
CA THR A 257 -3.60 18.24 19.37
C THR A 257 -2.83 18.46 20.68
N ASP A 258 -1.51 18.47 20.61
CA ASP A 258 -0.65 18.78 21.76
C ASP A 258 -0.89 20.19 22.33
N ARG A 259 -1.38 21.12 21.50
CA ARG A 259 -1.74 22.49 21.90
C ARG A 259 -3.18 22.63 22.38
N GLY A 260 -3.97 21.55 22.33
CA GLY A 260 -5.35 21.55 22.81
C GLY A 260 -6.39 21.97 21.77
N THR A 261 -6.07 21.88 20.48
CA THR A 261 -7.01 22.10 19.37
C THR A 261 -7.75 20.80 19.05
N ILE A 262 -9.04 20.85 18.78
CA ILE A 262 -9.83 19.64 18.49
C ILE A 262 -9.70 19.29 17.01
N ALA A 263 -9.04 18.15 16.73
CA ALA A 263 -8.83 17.62 15.38
C ALA A 263 -9.92 16.63 14.92
N ALA A 264 -10.58 15.97 15.87
CA ALA A 264 -11.74 15.13 15.58
C ALA A 264 -12.71 15.16 16.75
N ASP A 265 -14.00 15.07 16.48
CA ASP A 265 -15.07 15.05 17.47
C ASP A 265 -16.20 14.12 17.00
N SER A 266 -16.53 13.11 17.79
CA SER A 266 -17.61 12.16 17.49
C SER A 266 -19.00 12.82 17.43
N ASN A 267 -19.15 14.05 17.94
CA ASN A 267 -20.40 14.81 17.90
C ASN A 267 -20.37 15.97 16.88
N ASP A 268 -19.25 16.15 16.16
CA ASP A 268 -19.06 17.13 15.09
C ASP A 268 -19.43 18.59 15.43
N ARG A 269 -19.17 19.03 16.67
CA ARG A 269 -19.63 20.35 17.17
C ARG A 269 -18.53 21.34 17.51
N ALA A 270 -17.29 20.89 17.64
CA ALA A 270 -16.20 21.72 18.16
C ALA A 270 -14.89 21.59 17.36
N LEU A 271 -14.96 21.15 16.09
CA LEU A 271 -13.75 20.99 15.27
C LEU A 271 -13.02 22.33 15.11
N GLY A 272 -11.70 22.31 15.36
CA GLY A 272 -10.84 23.49 15.28
C GLY A 272 -10.90 24.40 16.51
N ASP A 273 -11.83 24.20 17.43
CA ASP A 273 -11.90 24.96 18.67
C ASP A 273 -10.84 24.48 19.68
N SER A 274 -10.50 25.36 20.62
CA SER A 274 -9.71 24.95 21.78
C SER A 274 -10.56 24.12 22.72
N VAL A 275 -10.03 22.99 23.20
CA VAL A 275 -10.65 22.16 24.23
C VAL A 275 -11.08 22.92 25.49
N LYS A 276 -10.43 24.05 25.79
CA LYS A 276 -10.78 24.91 26.93
C LYS A 276 -12.12 25.65 26.75
N SER A 277 -12.59 25.83 25.52
CA SER A 277 -13.88 26.46 25.22
C SER A 277 -15.06 25.60 25.70
N LEU A 278 -14.88 24.27 25.78
CA LEU A 278 -15.89 23.32 26.22
C LEU A 278 -16.27 23.49 27.70
N GLY A 279 -15.38 24.07 28.52
CA GLY A 279 -15.62 24.27 29.94
C GLY A 279 -15.74 22.97 30.76
N GLY A 280 -16.16 23.10 32.01
CA GLY A 280 -16.40 21.94 32.90
C GLY A 280 -15.16 21.05 33.09
N ASP A 281 -15.34 19.74 32.95
CA ASP A 281 -14.27 18.74 33.10
C ASP A 281 -13.17 18.86 32.06
N ALA A 282 -13.47 19.43 30.87
CA ALA A 282 -12.50 19.62 29.79
C ALA A 282 -11.29 20.45 30.23
N ASN A 283 -11.52 21.49 31.03
CA ASN A 283 -10.44 22.31 31.59
C ASN A 283 -9.52 21.54 32.56
N GLN A 284 -10.04 20.51 33.23
CA GLN A 284 -9.25 19.73 34.19
C GLN A 284 -8.29 18.78 33.48
N TRP A 285 -8.75 18.14 32.40
CA TRP A 285 -7.94 17.19 31.65
C TRP A 285 -7.13 17.80 30.53
N ALA A 286 -7.49 18.98 30.03
CA ALA A 286 -6.68 19.72 29.04
C ALA A 286 -5.24 19.95 29.51
N ASN A 287 -5.02 20.16 30.82
CA ASN A 287 -3.68 20.31 31.41
C ASN A 287 -2.88 19.00 31.48
N ARG A 288 -3.48 17.86 31.08
CA ARG A 288 -2.87 16.53 31.07
C ARG A 288 -2.58 16.02 29.66
N LEU A 289 -2.89 16.82 28.63
CA LEU A 289 -2.51 16.53 27.23
C LEU A 289 -0.98 16.35 27.12
N GLY A 290 -0.56 15.50 26.19
CA GLY A 290 0.87 15.22 25.94
C GLY A 290 1.57 14.37 27.00
N ARG A 291 0.83 13.76 27.93
CA ARG A 291 1.39 12.74 28.84
C ARG A 291 1.60 11.41 28.13
N ASP A 292 2.65 10.70 28.53
CA ASP A 292 2.98 9.40 27.98
C ASP A 292 2.12 8.28 28.59
N GLY A 293 1.65 7.37 27.74
CA GLY A 293 0.90 6.18 28.13
C GLY A 293 -0.60 6.43 28.35
N TYR A 294 -1.31 5.34 28.61
CA TYR A 294 -2.73 5.38 28.93
C TYR A 294 -2.95 5.92 30.36
N HIS A 295 -3.88 6.86 30.50
CA HIS A 295 -4.33 7.34 31.80
C HIS A 295 -5.84 7.50 31.81
N SER A 296 -6.48 7.07 32.89
CA SER A 296 -7.89 7.34 33.14
C SER A 296 -8.09 8.02 34.49
N PHE A 297 -9.14 8.81 34.58
CA PHE A 297 -9.55 9.48 35.80
C PHE A 297 -11.05 9.78 35.74
N THR A 298 -11.64 9.96 36.91
CA THR A 298 -13.01 10.43 37.03
C THR A 298 -13.07 11.95 37.11
N SER A 299 -14.16 12.52 36.61
CA SER A 299 -14.51 13.94 36.78
C SER A 299 -14.62 14.33 38.26
N ALA A 300 -14.58 15.63 38.55
CA ALA A 300 -14.64 16.13 39.93
C ALA A 300 -15.95 15.77 40.67
N ASP A 301 -17.03 15.52 39.92
CA ASP A 301 -18.33 15.06 40.43
C ASP A 301 -18.47 13.53 40.49
N ASP A 302 -17.41 12.78 40.13
CA ASP A 302 -17.34 11.32 40.05
C ASP A 302 -18.40 10.68 39.10
N GLN A 303 -18.99 11.47 38.19
CA GLN A 303 -20.02 11.00 37.25
C GLN A 303 -19.45 10.51 35.92
N ARG A 304 -18.31 11.04 35.47
CA ARG A 304 -17.75 10.74 34.14
C ARG A 304 -16.36 10.14 34.25
N ILE A 305 -16.10 9.12 33.43
CA ILE A 305 -14.77 8.57 33.26
C ILE A 305 -14.19 9.18 31.99
N THR A 306 -13.01 9.79 32.11
CA THR A 306 -12.22 10.25 30.97
C THR A 306 -10.96 9.41 30.88
N ALA A 307 -10.74 8.82 29.72
CA ALA A 307 -9.53 8.08 29.38
C ALA A 307 -8.77 8.80 28.25
N MET A 308 -7.45 8.78 28.34
CA MET A 308 -6.57 9.49 27.42
C MET A 308 -5.42 8.56 27.01
N ILE A 309 -5.08 8.57 25.72
CA ILE A 309 -3.91 7.86 25.20
C ILE A 309 -3.21 8.71 24.12
N PRO A 310 -1.88 8.74 24.07
CA PRO A 310 -1.15 9.46 23.03
C PRO A 310 -1.21 8.71 21.68
N VAL A 311 -1.40 9.47 20.61
CA VAL A 311 -1.30 9.05 19.21
C VAL A 311 0.04 9.53 18.66
N ARG A 312 0.96 8.59 18.43
CA ARG A 312 2.34 8.89 18.00
C ARG A 312 2.53 8.65 16.51
N ALA A 313 2.31 9.69 15.72
CA ALA A 313 2.55 9.65 14.27
C ALA A 313 4.04 9.73 13.87
N ASN A 314 4.87 10.38 14.69
CA ASN A 314 6.28 10.60 14.42
C ASN A 314 7.04 10.73 15.75
N SER A 315 8.30 10.28 15.81
CA SER A 315 9.12 10.35 17.03
C SER A 315 9.50 11.76 17.45
N ASP A 316 9.57 12.69 16.51
CA ASP A 316 10.11 14.03 16.71
C ASP A 316 9.02 15.10 16.94
N ILE A 317 7.75 14.68 16.91
CA ILE A 317 6.57 15.54 17.05
C ILE A 317 5.81 15.15 18.31
N ALA A 318 5.33 16.15 19.05
CA ALA A 318 4.52 15.92 20.23
C ALA A 318 3.25 15.12 19.85
N PRO A 319 2.91 14.05 20.59
CA PRO A 319 1.77 13.23 20.24
C PRO A 319 0.46 14.01 20.45
N TRP A 320 -0.46 13.83 19.50
CA TRP A 320 -1.86 14.15 19.74
C TRP A 320 -2.42 13.19 20.77
N THR A 321 -3.55 13.53 21.38
CA THR A 321 -4.17 12.71 22.43
C THR A 321 -5.57 12.31 22.01
N LEU A 322 -5.84 11.01 21.97
CA LEU A 322 -7.18 10.47 21.83
C LEU A 322 -7.84 10.47 23.21
N VAL A 323 -8.97 11.14 23.33
CA VAL A 323 -9.71 11.35 24.58
C VAL A 323 -11.08 10.73 24.44
N VAL A 324 -11.43 9.85 25.39
CA VAL A 324 -12.76 9.24 25.46
C VAL A 324 -13.38 9.60 26.79
N THR A 325 -14.58 10.18 26.76
CA THR A 325 -15.38 10.50 27.94
C THR A 325 -16.70 9.75 27.91
N LEU A 326 -17.07 9.14 29.03
CA LEU A 326 -18.32 8.40 29.17
C LEU A 326 -18.91 8.53 30.58
N ASP A 327 -20.20 8.25 30.72
CA ASP A 327 -20.87 8.25 32.03
C ASP A 327 -20.52 6.97 32.83
N LYS A 328 -20.13 7.14 34.09
CA LYS A 328 -19.85 6.04 35.02
C LYS A 328 -21.09 5.20 35.28
N ALA A 329 -22.29 5.79 35.26
CA ALA A 329 -23.56 5.09 35.43
C ALA A 329 -23.83 4.09 34.30
N LEU A 330 -23.35 4.37 33.08
CA LEU A 330 -23.46 3.47 31.93
C LEU A 330 -22.64 2.19 32.13
N VAL A 331 -21.43 2.31 32.67
CA VAL A 331 -20.57 1.17 33.03
C VAL A 331 -21.17 0.35 34.17
N LEU A 332 -21.72 1.03 35.19
CA LEU A 332 -22.26 0.40 36.38
C LEU A 332 -23.72 -0.07 36.24
N LYS A 333 -24.39 0.16 35.11
CA LYS A 333 -25.82 -0.14 34.91
C LYS A 333 -26.20 -1.57 35.33
N ASN A 334 -25.39 -2.55 34.95
CA ASN A 334 -25.62 -3.96 35.29
C ASN A 334 -25.37 -4.25 36.78
N VAL A 335 -24.42 -3.55 37.42
CA VAL A 335 -24.15 -3.68 38.86
C VAL A 335 -25.25 -3.01 39.68
N ILE A 336 -25.77 -1.87 39.24
CA ILE A 336 -26.88 -1.16 39.89
C ILE A 336 -28.16 -2.02 39.82
N ALA A 337 -28.42 -2.69 38.69
CA ALA A 337 -29.52 -3.64 38.56
C ALA A 337 -29.38 -4.83 39.53
N LEU A 338 -28.18 -5.40 39.65
CA LEU A 338 -27.88 -6.47 40.63
C LEU A 338 -28.02 -6.00 42.09
N GLN A 339 -27.63 -4.75 42.39
CA GLN A 339 -27.79 -4.16 43.71
C GLN A 339 -29.26 -3.95 44.07
N GLN A 340 -30.10 -3.62 43.08
CA GLN A 340 -31.53 -3.43 43.29
C GLN A 340 -32.23 -4.76 43.57
N GLN A 341 -31.89 -5.81 42.81
CA GLN A 341 -32.39 -7.17 43.04
C GLN A 341 -31.93 -7.72 44.40
N ALA A 342 -30.66 -7.54 44.76
CA ALA A 342 -30.14 -8.01 46.05
C ALA A 342 -30.73 -7.27 47.27
N ARG A 343 -31.25 -6.04 47.11
CA ARG A 343 -31.98 -5.32 48.17
C ARG A 343 -33.41 -5.82 48.33
N GLU A 344 -34.04 -6.27 47.25
CA GLU A 344 -35.36 -6.90 47.29
C GLU A 344 -35.28 -8.25 48.01
N ASP A 345 -34.29 -9.08 47.67
CA ASP A 345 -34.00 -10.36 48.34
C ASP A 345 -33.69 -10.17 49.85
N GLN A 346 -32.97 -9.10 50.21
CA GLN A 346 -32.63 -8.77 51.60
C GLN A 346 -33.86 -8.38 52.42
N ARG A 347 -34.81 -7.66 51.82
CA ARG A 347 -36.07 -7.27 52.48
C ARG A 347 -36.94 -8.49 52.76
N GLU A 348 -36.95 -9.44 51.83
CA GLU A 348 -37.64 -10.71 51.97
C GLU A 348 -36.99 -11.58 53.08
N GLN A 349 -35.66 -11.73 53.09
CA GLN A 349 -34.95 -12.45 54.15
C GLN A 349 -35.07 -11.81 55.55
N THR A 350 -35.14 -10.48 55.62
CA THR A 350 -35.34 -9.76 56.90
C THR A 350 -36.75 -9.99 57.44
N LEU A 351 -37.77 -9.99 56.57
CA LEU A 351 -39.15 -10.31 56.95
C LEU A 351 -39.29 -11.78 57.38
N ILE A 352 -38.66 -12.70 56.66
CA ILE A 352 -38.68 -14.14 56.98
C ILE A 352 -37.97 -14.42 58.32
N SER A 353 -36.82 -13.79 58.60
CA SER A 353 -36.10 -13.98 59.88
C SER A 353 -36.82 -13.35 61.09
N LEU A 354 -37.54 -12.24 60.90
CA LEU A 354 -38.40 -11.64 61.94
C LEU A 354 -39.63 -12.51 62.24
N LEU A 355 -40.25 -13.07 61.20
CA LEU A 355 -41.33 -14.06 61.31
C LEU A 355 -40.85 -15.34 62.01
N MET A 356 -39.65 -15.84 61.65
CA MET A 356 -39.05 -17.01 62.28
C MET A 356 -38.76 -16.78 63.77
N GLY A 357 -38.33 -15.58 64.18
CA GLY A 357 -38.10 -15.22 65.58
C GLY A 357 -39.38 -15.23 66.44
N VAL A 358 -40.51 -14.80 65.86
CA VAL A 358 -41.84 -14.88 66.50
C VAL A 358 -42.33 -16.33 66.56
N VAL A 359 -42.11 -17.10 65.49
CA VAL A 359 -42.48 -18.52 65.41
C VAL A 359 -41.67 -19.38 66.37
N VAL A 360 -40.36 -19.16 66.55
CA VAL A 360 -39.51 -19.91 67.50
C VAL A 360 -39.86 -19.61 68.95
N LEU A 361 -40.27 -18.38 69.27
CA LEU A 361 -40.72 -17.98 70.61
C LEU A 361 -42.06 -18.65 70.98
N LEU A 362 -42.99 -18.72 70.02
CA LEU A 362 -44.29 -19.40 70.17
C LEU A 362 -44.13 -20.93 70.16
N ALA A 363 -43.22 -21.45 69.34
CA ALA A 363 -42.88 -22.87 69.25
C ALA A 363 -42.23 -23.38 70.54
N ASN A 364 -41.38 -22.60 71.24
CA ASN A 364 -40.79 -23.03 72.52
C ASN A 364 -41.84 -23.23 73.63
N ILE A 365 -42.88 -22.39 73.63
CA ILE A 365 -44.01 -22.48 74.58
C ILE A 365 -44.93 -23.67 74.24
N ALA A 366 -45.11 -23.96 72.95
CA ALA A 366 -45.93 -25.09 72.47
C ALA A 366 -45.19 -26.45 72.56
N LEU A 367 -43.88 -26.47 72.30
CA LEU A 367 -43.02 -27.66 72.27
C LEU A 367 -42.96 -28.37 73.64
N ILE A 368 -42.98 -27.60 74.74
CA ILE A 368 -43.01 -28.14 76.11
C ILE A 368 -44.37 -28.77 76.45
N TRP A 369 -45.44 -28.39 75.75
CA TRP A 369 -46.80 -28.92 75.95
C TRP A 369 -47.07 -30.18 75.12
N VAL A 370 -46.47 -30.27 73.92
CA VAL A 370 -46.74 -31.35 72.95
C VAL A 370 -45.72 -32.50 73.01
N ILE A 371 -44.46 -32.26 73.36
CA ILE A 371 -43.43 -33.32 73.52
C ILE A 371 -43.88 -34.40 74.51
N ALA A 372 -44.63 -34.03 75.54
CA ALA A 372 -45.05 -34.95 76.59
C ALA A 372 -46.08 -36.01 76.14
N GLY A 373 -46.65 -35.92 74.93
CA GLY A 373 -47.77 -36.78 74.56
C GLY A 373 -47.77 -37.43 73.17
N ARG A 374 -47.18 -36.83 72.11
CA ARG A 374 -47.53 -37.26 70.74
C ARG A 374 -46.42 -37.43 69.71
N ILE A 375 -45.15 -37.22 70.06
CA ILE A 375 -44.03 -37.23 69.08
C ILE A 375 -43.47 -38.63 68.78
N ALA A 376 -43.64 -39.61 69.68
CA ALA A 376 -42.90 -40.87 69.57
C ALA A 376 -43.36 -41.82 68.45
N ALA A 377 -44.56 -41.67 67.89
CA ALA A 377 -45.14 -42.66 66.96
C ALA A 377 -45.01 -42.29 65.45
N PRO A 378 -45.33 -41.07 64.98
CA PRO A 378 -45.31 -40.76 63.53
C PRO A 378 -43.90 -40.53 62.93
N ILE A 379 -42.93 -40.06 63.73
CA ILE A 379 -41.53 -39.80 63.28
C ILE A 379 -40.84 -41.08 62.80
N ARG A 380 -41.23 -42.24 63.33
CA ARG A 380 -40.68 -43.54 62.94
C ARG A 380 -41.11 -43.96 61.53
N SER A 381 -42.34 -43.61 61.11
CA SER A 381 -42.88 -43.94 59.77
C SER A 381 -42.16 -43.19 58.65
N THR A 382 -41.96 -41.88 58.80
CA THR A 382 -41.28 -41.05 57.78
C THR A 382 -39.79 -41.37 57.64
N SER A 383 -39.14 -41.76 58.74
CA SER A 383 -37.75 -42.25 58.72
C SER A 383 -37.61 -43.58 57.99
N GLU A 384 -38.56 -44.50 58.13
CA GLU A 384 -38.56 -45.78 57.42
C GLU A 384 -38.85 -45.60 55.91
N PHE A 385 -39.68 -44.63 55.52
CA PHE A 385 -39.91 -44.29 54.10
C PHE A 385 -38.68 -43.67 53.42
N MET A 386 -37.98 -42.74 54.07
CA MET A 386 -36.74 -42.16 53.51
C MET A 386 -35.62 -43.20 53.33
N LEU A 387 -35.57 -44.23 54.18
CA LEU A 387 -34.66 -45.36 54.01
C LEU A 387 -35.03 -46.25 52.81
N GLN A 388 -36.32 -46.32 52.44
CA GLN A 388 -36.78 -47.07 51.26
C GLN A 388 -36.60 -46.29 49.94
N VAL A 389 -36.63 -44.96 49.97
CA VAL A 389 -36.38 -44.10 48.80
C VAL A 389 -34.87 -43.95 48.50
N ALA A 390 -34.01 -44.13 49.51
CA ALA A 390 -32.56 -44.11 49.34
C ALA A 390 -32.02 -45.18 48.36
N ASP A 391 -32.83 -46.17 47.99
CA ASP A 391 -32.51 -47.24 47.02
C ASP A 391 -32.76 -46.82 45.55
N GLY A 392 -33.15 -45.56 45.30
CA GLY A 392 -33.18 -44.96 43.97
C GLY A 392 -34.53 -44.96 43.24
N ASP A 393 -35.62 -45.39 43.88
CA ASP A 393 -36.99 -45.30 43.36
C ASP A 393 -37.67 -44.01 43.82
N PHE A 394 -37.57 -42.96 43.00
CA PHE A 394 -38.20 -41.67 43.28
C PHE A 394 -39.64 -41.58 42.78
N THR A 395 -40.27 -42.66 42.28
CA THR A 395 -41.67 -42.63 41.81
C THR A 395 -42.69 -42.77 42.95
N ARG A 396 -42.24 -43.23 44.13
CA ARG A 396 -43.09 -43.42 45.31
C ARG A 396 -43.46 -42.12 45.98
N ARG A 397 -44.63 -42.07 46.63
CA ARG A 397 -45.13 -40.89 47.36
C ARG A 397 -45.76 -41.32 48.68
N LEU A 398 -45.58 -40.52 49.73
CA LEU A 398 -46.29 -40.67 51.00
C LEU A 398 -47.72 -40.15 50.83
N SER A 399 -48.69 -41.04 50.73
CA SER A 399 -50.11 -40.71 50.47
C SER A 399 -51.01 -40.88 51.69
N SER A 400 -50.70 -41.79 52.62
CA SER A 400 -51.51 -42.04 53.82
C SER A 400 -51.36 -40.99 54.92
N GLU A 401 -50.16 -40.42 55.09
CA GLU A 401 -49.88 -39.41 56.12
C GLU A 401 -50.00 -37.96 55.61
N ALA A 402 -50.00 -37.73 54.30
CA ALA A 402 -50.03 -36.38 53.70
C ALA A 402 -51.40 -35.67 53.83
N ASP A 403 -52.48 -36.42 54.05
CA ASP A 403 -53.82 -35.91 54.33
C ASP A 403 -53.99 -35.47 55.81
N ALA A 404 -52.99 -35.73 56.67
CA ALA A 404 -53.00 -35.24 58.04
C ALA A 404 -52.83 -33.70 58.05
N PRO A 405 -53.71 -32.96 58.77
CA PRO A 405 -53.61 -31.50 58.87
C PRO A 405 -52.54 -31.04 59.88
N ASP A 406 -51.70 -31.95 60.36
CA ASP A 406 -50.68 -31.71 61.39
C ASP A 406 -49.24 -31.71 60.82
N GLU A 407 -48.25 -31.48 61.69
CA GLU A 407 -46.83 -31.33 61.34
C GLU A 407 -46.24 -32.60 60.70
N THR A 408 -46.89 -33.76 60.87
CA THR A 408 -46.46 -35.03 60.26
C THR A 408 -46.95 -35.15 58.82
N GLY A 409 -48.12 -34.58 58.50
CA GLY A 409 -48.59 -34.43 57.13
C GLY A 409 -47.88 -33.31 56.35
N GLU A 410 -47.44 -32.25 57.03
CA GLU A 410 -46.57 -31.22 56.42
C GLU A 410 -45.19 -31.78 56.06
N LEU A 411 -44.61 -32.64 56.91
CA LEU A 411 -43.37 -33.36 56.63
C LEU A 411 -43.51 -34.31 55.42
N ALA A 412 -44.64 -35.01 55.30
CA ALA A 412 -44.93 -35.87 54.14
C ALA A 412 -45.06 -35.07 52.83
N ARG A 413 -45.69 -33.88 52.85
CA ARG A 413 -45.78 -32.99 51.68
C ARG A 413 -44.42 -32.41 51.27
N ALA A 414 -43.61 -31.95 52.23
CA ALA A 414 -42.26 -31.46 51.97
C ALA A 414 -41.34 -32.55 51.38
N CYS A 415 -41.49 -33.78 51.84
CA CYS A 415 -40.80 -34.96 51.30
C CYS A 415 -41.17 -35.19 49.82
N ASN A 416 -42.46 -35.13 49.46
CA ASN A 416 -42.90 -35.26 48.07
C ASN A 416 -42.37 -34.12 47.17
N THR A 417 -42.31 -32.87 47.66
CA THR A 417 -41.72 -31.75 46.91
C THR A 417 -40.22 -31.94 46.64
N PHE A 418 -39.46 -32.49 47.59
CA PHE A 418 -38.06 -32.85 47.38
C PHE A 418 -37.90 -33.93 46.30
N LEU A 419 -38.79 -34.92 46.26
CA LEU A 419 -38.80 -35.96 45.22
C LEU A 419 -39.11 -35.38 43.83
N ASP A 420 -40.09 -34.47 43.73
CA ASP A 420 -40.43 -33.80 42.46
C ASP A 420 -39.25 -32.98 41.91
N GLN A 421 -38.56 -32.23 42.77
CA GLN A 421 -37.37 -31.47 42.39
C GLN A 421 -36.21 -32.38 41.98
N THR A 422 -36.01 -33.49 42.69
CA THR A 422 -34.96 -34.47 42.37
C THR A 422 -35.23 -35.18 41.04
N GLN A 423 -36.48 -35.56 40.76
CA GLN A 423 -36.90 -36.10 39.47
C GLN A 423 -36.65 -35.10 38.32
N ALA A 424 -36.96 -33.82 38.53
CA ALA A 424 -36.71 -32.78 37.52
C ALA A 424 -35.21 -32.60 37.23
N VAL A 425 -34.36 -32.61 38.26
CA VAL A 425 -32.90 -32.54 38.09
C VAL A 425 -32.36 -33.77 37.35
N ILE A 426 -32.80 -34.97 37.71
CA ILE A 426 -32.37 -36.21 37.03
C ILE A 426 -32.78 -36.19 35.55
N LYS A 427 -34.01 -35.80 35.22
CA LYS A 427 -34.48 -35.65 33.83
C LYS A 427 -33.67 -34.62 33.06
N GLN A 428 -33.32 -33.50 33.69
CA GLN A 428 -32.49 -32.46 33.08
C GLN A 428 -31.04 -32.95 32.84
N VAL A 429 -30.46 -33.72 33.78
CA VAL A 429 -29.13 -34.32 33.64
C VAL A 429 -29.11 -35.33 32.50
N THR A 430 -30.09 -36.23 32.42
CA THR A 430 -30.23 -37.18 31.30
C THR A 430 -30.32 -36.44 29.96
N ALA A 431 -31.23 -35.46 29.83
CA ALA A 431 -31.38 -34.68 28.60
C ALA A 431 -30.09 -33.92 28.20
N THR A 432 -29.38 -33.38 29.19
CA THR A 432 -28.10 -32.68 28.96
C THR A 432 -27.00 -33.66 28.55
N SER A 433 -26.91 -34.84 29.16
CA SER A 433 -25.96 -35.90 28.77
C SER A 433 -26.17 -36.36 27.33
N HIS A 434 -27.43 -36.58 26.90
CA HIS A 434 -27.73 -36.88 25.50
C HIS A 434 -27.25 -35.77 24.56
N THR A 435 -27.55 -34.50 24.89
CA THR A 435 -27.11 -33.35 24.09
C THR A 435 -25.58 -33.25 23.99
N VAL A 436 -24.86 -33.51 25.09
CA VAL A 436 -23.38 -33.54 25.10
C VAL A 436 -22.85 -34.68 24.23
N SER A 437 -23.46 -35.87 24.29
CA SER A 437 -23.09 -37.01 23.45
C SER A 437 -23.29 -36.72 21.96
N ASP A 438 -24.43 -36.14 21.59
CA ASP A 438 -24.72 -35.78 20.20
C ASP A 438 -23.75 -34.72 19.67
N ASN A 439 -23.48 -33.68 20.46
CA ASN A 439 -22.49 -32.65 20.14
C ASN A 439 -21.07 -33.23 19.99
N ALA A 440 -20.71 -34.20 20.83
CA ALA A 440 -19.43 -34.89 20.74
C ALA A 440 -19.32 -35.73 19.45
N VAL A 441 -20.37 -36.44 19.04
CA VAL A 441 -20.41 -37.15 17.75
C VAL A 441 -20.27 -36.18 16.58
N GLN A 442 -20.99 -35.07 16.61
CA GLN A 442 -20.90 -34.04 15.56
C GLN A 442 -19.50 -33.42 15.50
N SER A 443 -18.91 -33.08 16.65
CA SER A 443 -17.54 -32.53 16.74
C SER A 443 -16.47 -33.51 16.22
N SER A 444 -16.64 -34.81 16.51
CA SER A 444 -15.76 -35.86 15.97
C SER A 444 -15.86 -35.95 14.44
N ALA A 445 -17.08 -35.89 13.88
CA ALA A 445 -17.29 -35.90 12.43
C ALA A 445 -16.67 -34.67 11.74
N VAL A 446 -16.81 -33.47 12.32
CA VAL A 446 -16.18 -32.24 11.80
C VAL A 446 -14.65 -32.34 11.87
N SER A 447 -14.11 -32.91 12.95
CA SER A 447 -12.66 -33.10 13.11
C SER A 447 -12.12 -34.07 12.06
N GLN A 448 -12.83 -35.17 11.77
CA GLN A 448 -12.47 -36.12 10.71
C GLN A 448 -12.48 -35.47 9.32
N GLN A 449 -13.53 -34.69 9.00
CA GLN A 449 -13.60 -33.94 7.75
C GLN A 449 -12.45 -32.92 7.62
N THR A 450 -12.06 -32.30 8.73
CA THR A 450 -10.92 -31.37 8.78
C THR A 450 -9.61 -32.08 8.46
N LEU A 451 -9.37 -33.28 9.02
CA LEU A 451 -8.19 -34.10 8.72
C LEU A 451 -8.10 -34.49 7.24
N GLU A 452 -9.23 -34.83 6.61
CA GLU A 452 -9.28 -35.10 5.16
C GLU A 452 -9.01 -33.83 4.33
N GLY A 453 -9.49 -32.67 4.79
CA GLY A 453 -9.19 -31.36 4.20
C GLY A 453 -7.69 -31.04 4.25
N VAL A 454 -7.08 -31.21 5.42
CA VAL A 454 -5.63 -31.03 5.68
C VAL A 454 -4.79 -31.90 4.74
N SER A 455 -5.17 -33.17 4.54
CA SER A 455 -4.44 -34.07 3.63
C SER A 455 -4.42 -33.56 2.19
N ARG A 456 -5.57 -33.09 1.68
CA ARG A 456 -5.67 -32.48 0.34
C ARG A 456 -4.87 -31.18 0.26
N GLN A 457 -4.90 -30.36 1.30
CA GLN A 457 -4.16 -29.11 1.34
C GLN A 457 -2.65 -29.32 1.32
N MET A 458 -2.12 -30.32 2.04
CA MET A 458 -0.71 -30.73 1.94
C MET A 458 -0.30 -31.10 0.51
N GLN A 459 -1.16 -31.81 -0.24
CA GLN A 459 -0.88 -32.14 -1.63
C GLN A 459 -0.80 -30.90 -2.52
N MET A 460 -1.72 -29.95 -2.34
CA MET A 460 -1.71 -28.69 -3.07
C MET A 460 -0.47 -27.85 -2.74
N VAL A 461 -0.10 -27.74 -1.45
CA VAL A 461 1.12 -27.02 -1.03
C VAL A 461 2.37 -27.58 -1.71
N ASN A 462 2.52 -28.91 -1.75
CA ASN A 462 3.65 -29.55 -2.44
C ASN A 462 3.68 -29.28 -3.95
N GLN A 463 2.50 -29.26 -4.60
CA GLN A 463 2.40 -28.95 -6.03
C GLN A 463 2.79 -27.49 -6.31
N VAL A 464 2.29 -26.54 -5.51
CA VAL A 464 2.64 -25.12 -5.68
C VAL A 464 4.12 -24.89 -5.37
N ALA A 465 4.70 -25.58 -4.38
CA ALA A 465 6.13 -25.47 -4.06
C ALA A 465 7.02 -25.94 -5.22
N THR A 466 6.61 -27.03 -5.88
CA THR A 466 7.29 -27.52 -7.08
C THR A 466 7.21 -26.49 -8.21
N ALA A 467 6.00 -25.96 -8.47
CA ALA A 467 5.80 -24.95 -9.51
C ALA A 467 6.58 -23.65 -9.24
N ALA A 468 6.68 -23.21 -7.98
CA ALA A 468 7.47 -22.04 -7.60
C ALA A 468 8.97 -22.26 -7.84
N THR A 469 9.48 -23.47 -7.55
CA THR A 469 10.88 -23.84 -7.81
C THR A 469 11.19 -23.88 -9.31
N GLU A 470 10.29 -24.48 -10.10
CA GLU A 470 10.40 -24.51 -11.57
C GLU A 470 10.35 -23.09 -12.18
N MET A 471 9.47 -22.23 -11.65
CA MET A 471 9.36 -20.84 -12.08
C MET A 471 10.60 -20.03 -11.76
N SER A 472 11.20 -20.20 -10.57
CA SER A 472 12.48 -19.55 -10.23
C SER A 472 13.60 -19.97 -11.19
N THR A 473 13.72 -21.27 -11.45
CA THR A 473 14.72 -21.83 -12.37
C THR A 473 14.52 -21.29 -13.80
N THR A 474 13.26 -21.23 -14.24
CA THR A 474 12.90 -20.71 -15.58
C THR A 474 13.23 -19.23 -15.69
N ALA A 475 12.89 -18.43 -14.68
CA ALA A 475 13.19 -17.01 -14.64
C ALA A 475 14.71 -16.76 -14.68
N GLN A 476 15.51 -17.55 -13.95
CA GLN A 476 16.96 -17.47 -14.00
C GLN A 476 17.53 -17.80 -15.39
N THR A 477 16.94 -18.79 -16.07
CA THR A 477 17.28 -19.14 -17.46
C THR A 477 16.93 -18.03 -18.44
N VAL A 478 15.75 -17.39 -18.27
CA VAL A 478 15.32 -16.25 -19.09
C VAL A 478 16.27 -15.06 -18.91
N ALA A 479 16.67 -14.76 -17.67
CA ALA A 479 17.63 -13.70 -17.39
C ALA A 479 18.97 -13.94 -18.12
N GLN A 480 19.48 -15.17 -18.08
CA GLN A 480 20.73 -15.53 -18.75
C GLN A 480 20.61 -15.49 -20.28
N HIS A 481 19.47 -15.88 -20.84
CA HIS A 481 19.20 -15.74 -22.28
C HIS A 481 19.11 -14.27 -22.70
N ALA A 482 18.48 -13.42 -21.90
CA ALA A 482 18.39 -11.99 -22.18
C ALA A 482 19.79 -11.32 -22.12
N GLU A 483 20.63 -11.67 -21.14
CA GLU A 483 22.03 -11.20 -21.08
C GLU A 483 22.84 -11.64 -22.30
N SER A 484 22.67 -12.90 -22.72
CA SER A 484 23.31 -13.43 -23.94
C SER A 484 22.84 -12.68 -25.19
N ALA A 485 21.55 -12.33 -25.28
CA ALA A 485 20.98 -11.58 -26.38
C ALA A 485 21.45 -10.11 -26.39
N ALA A 486 21.61 -9.46 -25.23
CA ALA A 486 22.22 -8.14 -25.12
C ALA A 486 23.69 -8.14 -25.59
N THR A 487 24.45 -9.18 -25.24
CA THR A 487 25.83 -9.36 -25.71
C THR A 487 25.90 -9.55 -27.23
N ALA A 488 24.98 -10.33 -27.79
CA ALA A 488 24.86 -10.52 -29.24
C ALA A 488 24.50 -9.20 -29.94
N ALA A 489 23.55 -8.43 -29.39
CA ALA A 489 23.18 -7.10 -29.89
C ALA A 489 24.40 -6.15 -29.91
N THR A 490 25.17 -6.09 -28.83
CA THR A 490 26.41 -5.28 -28.75
C THR A 490 27.43 -5.71 -29.81
N THR A 491 27.58 -7.02 -30.03
CA THR A 491 28.49 -7.54 -31.08
C THR A 491 28.02 -7.12 -32.47
N THR A 492 26.72 -7.16 -32.74
CA THR A 492 26.12 -6.70 -34.00
C THR A 492 26.28 -5.19 -34.18
N GLN A 493 26.13 -4.40 -33.12
CA GLN A 493 26.38 -2.95 -33.14
C GLN A 493 27.82 -2.63 -33.56
N HIS A 494 28.81 -3.35 -33.00
CA HIS A 494 30.21 -3.22 -33.42
C HIS A 494 30.47 -3.67 -34.86
N ALA A 495 29.73 -4.66 -35.37
CA ALA A 495 29.82 -5.06 -36.76
C ALA A 495 29.22 -4.00 -37.71
N ALA A 496 28.08 -3.42 -37.36
CA ALA A 496 27.44 -2.34 -38.11
C ALA A 496 28.33 -1.08 -38.16
N ALA A 497 28.90 -0.68 -37.03
CA ALA A 497 29.83 0.45 -36.96
C ALA A 497 31.07 0.26 -37.86
N ARG A 498 31.63 -0.95 -37.88
CA ARG A 498 32.73 -1.29 -38.82
C ARG A 498 32.26 -1.24 -40.28
N GLY A 499 31.06 -1.73 -40.58
CA GLY A 499 30.46 -1.63 -41.92
C GLY A 499 30.29 -0.18 -42.37
N GLN A 500 29.89 0.71 -41.48
CA GLN A 500 29.76 2.14 -41.77
C GLN A 500 31.12 2.80 -42.03
N GLN A 501 32.16 2.44 -41.28
CA GLN A 501 33.52 2.89 -41.58
C GLN A 501 33.98 2.43 -42.97
N MET A 502 33.72 1.16 -43.33
CA MET A 502 34.08 0.64 -44.66
C MET A 502 33.33 1.38 -45.79
N LEU A 503 32.06 1.74 -45.60
CA LEU A 503 31.32 2.53 -46.59
C LEU A 503 31.90 3.94 -46.76
N ASN A 504 32.33 4.58 -45.68
CA ASN A 504 33.01 5.88 -45.76
C ASN A 504 34.33 5.78 -46.54
N GLU A 505 35.10 4.70 -46.35
CA GLU A 505 36.32 4.44 -47.12
C GLU A 505 36.01 4.21 -48.61
N VAL A 506 34.93 3.48 -48.92
CA VAL A 506 34.45 3.27 -50.29
C VAL A 506 34.03 4.59 -50.94
N GLN A 507 33.31 5.45 -50.22
CA GLN A 507 32.91 6.77 -50.71
C GLN A 507 34.12 7.63 -51.09
N GLN A 508 35.13 7.71 -50.20
CA GLN A 508 36.38 8.45 -50.48
C GLN A 508 37.12 7.88 -51.70
N ALA A 509 37.14 6.56 -51.86
CA ALA A 509 37.75 5.92 -53.01
C ALA A 509 37.01 6.26 -54.32
N ILE A 510 35.68 6.35 -54.30
CA ILE A 510 34.87 6.72 -55.46
C ILE A 510 35.02 8.21 -55.80
N GLU A 511 35.04 9.10 -54.80
CA GLU A 511 35.30 10.54 -55.01
C GLU A 511 36.67 10.77 -55.66
N LYS A 512 37.68 10.01 -55.22
CA LYS A 512 39.00 10.02 -55.86
C LYS A 512 38.94 9.51 -57.31
N LEU A 513 38.22 8.42 -57.56
CA LEU A 513 38.03 7.88 -58.91
C LEU A 513 37.33 8.89 -59.83
N GLU A 514 36.29 9.59 -59.34
CA GLU A 514 35.61 10.64 -60.09
C GLU A 514 36.60 11.75 -60.49
N SER A 515 37.47 12.19 -59.58
CA SER A 515 38.52 13.17 -59.87
C SER A 515 39.50 12.66 -60.94
N GLU A 516 39.93 11.40 -60.85
CA GLU A 516 40.87 10.79 -61.82
C GLU A 516 40.22 10.65 -63.22
N VAL A 517 38.94 10.26 -63.29
CA VAL A 517 38.17 10.18 -64.54
C VAL A 517 37.97 11.57 -65.16
N SER A 518 37.66 12.57 -64.34
CA SER A 518 37.53 13.97 -64.79
C SER A 518 38.85 14.51 -65.35
N GLU A 519 39.97 14.23 -64.70
CA GLU A 519 41.30 14.61 -65.20
C GLU A 519 41.62 13.90 -66.53
N ALA A 520 41.34 12.60 -66.65
CA ALA A 520 41.51 11.84 -67.88
C ALA A 520 40.66 12.41 -69.03
N SER A 521 39.39 12.74 -68.76
CA SER A 521 38.49 13.38 -69.74
C SER A 521 39.05 14.72 -70.24
N ASN A 522 39.60 15.55 -69.35
CA ASN A 522 40.26 16.80 -69.72
C ASN A 522 41.52 16.59 -70.58
N VAL A 523 42.33 15.56 -70.28
CA VAL A 523 43.51 15.21 -71.10
C VAL A 523 43.10 14.79 -72.50
N ILE A 524 42.07 13.95 -72.62
CA ILE A 524 41.57 13.45 -73.92
C ILE A 524 40.92 14.59 -74.71
N THR A 525 40.18 15.49 -74.06
CA THR A 525 39.61 16.68 -74.70
C THR A 525 40.71 17.53 -75.33
N ARG A 526 41.80 17.80 -74.59
CA ARG A 526 42.97 18.52 -75.12
C ARG A 526 43.67 17.76 -76.26
N LEU A 527 43.66 16.42 -76.24
CA LEU A 527 44.18 15.61 -77.35
C LEU A 527 43.33 15.79 -78.61
N GLY A 528 41.99 15.83 -78.47
CA GLY A 528 41.07 16.17 -79.55
C GLY A 528 41.35 17.55 -80.14
N GLU A 529 41.46 18.58 -79.29
CA GLU A 529 41.80 19.95 -79.71
C GLU A 529 43.16 20.03 -80.42
N ASN A 530 44.18 19.35 -79.90
CA ASN A 530 45.50 19.31 -80.52
C ASN A 530 45.47 18.56 -81.86
N SER A 531 44.68 17.51 -81.99
CA SER A 531 44.48 16.78 -83.25
C SER A 531 43.81 17.68 -84.31
N GLN A 532 42.84 18.50 -83.91
CA GLN A 532 42.23 19.53 -84.77
C GLN A 532 43.26 20.57 -85.25
N ASN A 533 44.17 21.00 -84.38
CA ASN A 533 45.25 21.92 -84.76
C ASN A 533 46.21 21.28 -85.77
N VAL A 534 46.58 20.01 -85.58
CA VAL A 534 47.41 19.26 -86.53
C VAL A 534 46.70 19.11 -87.88
N HIS A 535 45.38 18.85 -87.87
CA HIS A 535 44.57 18.79 -89.08
C HIS A 535 44.73 20.06 -89.94
N GLY A 536 44.64 21.24 -89.32
CA GLY A 536 44.86 22.52 -90.02
C GLY A 536 46.26 22.69 -90.60
N ILE A 537 47.30 22.17 -89.94
CA ILE A 537 48.68 22.17 -90.46
C ILE A 537 48.80 21.25 -91.68
N ILE A 538 48.19 20.07 -91.63
CA ILE A 538 48.22 19.09 -92.73
C ILE A 538 47.51 19.63 -93.97
N ASP A 539 46.39 20.35 -93.81
CA ASP A 539 45.71 21.02 -94.92
C ASP A 539 46.61 22.06 -95.61
N VAL A 540 47.38 22.84 -94.83
CA VAL A 540 48.37 23.79 -95.39
C VAL A 540 49.47 23.05 -96.15
N ILE A 541 50.02 21.96 -95.58
CA ILE A 541 51.09 21.19 -96.25
C ILE A 541 50.57 20.54 -97.53
N LYS A 542 49.36 19.98 -97.52
CA LYS A 542 48.69 19.45 -98.71
C LYS A 542 48.52 20.54 -99.76
N GLY A 543 48.09 21.73 -99.37
CA GLY A 543 48.03 22.90 -100.25
C GLY A 543 49.39 23.29 -100.84
N ILE A 544 50.46 23.28 -100.05
CA ILE A 544 51.83 23.54 -100.53
C ILE A 544 52.29 22.44 -101.50
N ALA A 545 52.01 21.17 -101.20
CA ALA A 545 52.35 20.05 -102.07
C ALA A 545 51.63 20.14 -103.42
N ASP A 546 50.34 20.51 -103.42
CA ASP A 546 49.54 20.73 -104.63
C ASP A 546 50.09 21.89 -105.47
N GLN A 547 50.43 23.01 -104.83
CA GLN A 547 51.08 24.15 -105.49
C GLN A 547 52.45 23.77 -106.06
N THR A 548 53.25 23.00 -105.31
CA THR A 548 54.58 22.55 -105.72
C THR A 548 54.48 21.58 -106.90
N ASN A 549 53.50 20.68 -106.91
CA ASN A 549 53.21 19.78 -108.03
C ASN A 549 52.84 20.56 -109.30
N LEU A 550 51.99 21.60 -109.17
CA LEU A 550 51.63 22.49 -110.28
C LEU A 550 52.83 23.29 -110.81
N LEU A 551 53.65 23.83 -109.92
CA LEU A 551 54.88 24.55 -110.28
C LEU A 551 55.88 23.62 -110.99
N ALA A 552 56.08 22.41 -110.48
CA ALA A 552 56.96 21.40 -111.06
C ALA A 552 56.46 20.93 -112.43
N LEU A 553 55.14 20.76 -112.59
CA LEU A 553 54.53 20.43 -113.88
C LEU A 553 54.77 21.55 -114.91
N ASN A 554 54.56 22.81 -114.53
CA ASN A 554 54.83 23.96 -115.40
C ASN A 554 56.32 24.05 -115.77
N ALA A 555 57.23 23.78 -114.82
CA ALA A 555 58.66 23.75 -115.07
C ALA A 555 59.07 22.59 -116.00
N ALA A 556 58.47 21.40 -115.85
CA ALA A 556 58.72 20.26 -116.72
C ALA A 556 58.23 20.53 -118.16
N ILE A 557 57.08 21.19 -118.32
CA ILE A 557 56.55 21.62 -119.63
C ILE A 557 57.52 22.60 -120.29
N GLU A 558 58.01 23.61 -119.56
CA GLU A 558 58.91 24.63 -120.13
C GLU A 558 60.32 24.06 -120.41
N ALA A 559 60.79 23.11 -119.59
CA ALA A 559 62.03 22.37 -119.83
C ALA A 559 61.94 21.47 -121.08
N ALA A 560 60.80 20.82 -121.32
CA ALA A 560 60.55 20.07 -122.55
C ALA A 560 60.50 21.01 -123.78
N ARG A 561 60.00 22.24 -123.60
CA ARG A 561 59.94 23.27 -124.64
C ARG A 561 61.32 23.80 -125.06
N ALA A 562 62.29 23.80 -124.14
CA ALA A 562 63.67 24.22 -124.36
C ALA A 562 64.56 23.17 -125.08
N GLY A 563 64.03 21.98 -125.41
CA GLY A 563 64.73 20.95 -126.18
C GLY A 563 65.97 20.38 -125.47
N GLU A 564 67.08 20.16 -126.20
CA GLU A 564 68.30 19.57 -125.63
C GLU A 564 68.92 20.40 -124.49
N TYR A 565 68.75 21.73 -124.51
CA TYR A 565 69.28 22.62 -123.47
C TYR A 565 68.48 22.55 -122.14
N GLY A 566 67.25 22.02 -122.15
CA GLY A 566 66.37 21.90 -120.99
C GLY A 566 66.43 20.56 -120.25
N ARG A 567 67.21 19.59 -120.76
CA ARG A 567 67.18 18.19 -120.29
C ARG A 567 67.54 18.02 -118.82
N GLY A 568 68.50 18.79 -118.31
CA GLY A 568 68.86 18.78 -116.89
C GLY A 568 67.77 19.35 -115.99
N PHE A 569 67.07 20.40 -116.45
CA PHE A 569 65.95 21.00 -115.73
C PHE A 569 64.70 20.12 -115.74
N ALA A 570 64.43 19.38 -116.83
CA ALA A 570 63.32 18.46 -116.92
C ALA A 570 63.42 17.32 -115.88
N VAL A 571 64.62 16.75 -115.70
CA VAL A 571 64.86 15.70 -114.69
C VAL A 571 64.62 16.24 -113.27
N VAL A 572 65.10 17.46 -112.98
CA VAL A 572 64.86 18.09 -111.67
C VAL A 572 63.37 18.38 -111.46
N ALA A 573 62.66 18.87 -112.49
CA ALA A 573 61.24 19.15 -112.41
C ALA A 573 60.40 17.87 -112.19
N ASP A 574 60.73 16.76 -112.85
CA ASP A 574 60.07 15.46 -112.64
C ASP A 574 60.38 14.90 -111.25
N GLU A 575 61.60 15.07 -110.72
CA GLU A 575 61.94 14.66 -109.35
C GLU A 575 61.19 15.50 -108.31
N VAL A 576 61.07 16.82 -108.49
CA VAL A 576 60.27 17.70 -107.62
C VAL A 576 58.78 17.34 -107.71
N ARG A 577 58.26 17.02 -108.90
CA ARG A 577 56.89 16.56 -109.10
C ARG A 577 56.64 15.23 -108.37
N SER A 578 57.52 14.26 -108.54
CA SER A 578 57.48 12.97 -107.83
C SER A 578 57.51 13.16 -106.32
N LEU A 579 58.38 14.04 -105.82
CA LEU A 579 58.45 14.38 -104.39
C LEU A 579 57.16 15.02 -103.90
N SER A 580 56.57 15.96 -104.65
CA SER A 580 55.30 16.61 -104.28
C SER A 580 54.12 15.63 -104.23
N LEU A 581 54.03 14.67 -105.17
CA LEU A 581 53.02 13.62 -105.16
C LEU A 581 53.20 12.66 -103.97
N ARG A 582 54.45 12.33 -103.64
CA ARG A 582 54.77 11.55 -102.43
C ARG A 582 54.39 12.31 -101.16
N THR A 583 54.67 13.62 -101.09
CA THR A 583 54.25 14.49 -99.99
C THR A 583 52.72 14.51 -99.87
N GLN A 584 52.00 14.68 -100.97
CA GLN A 584 50.53 14.68 -101.00
C GLN A 584 49.95 13.36 -100.47
N SER A 585 50.50 12.22 -100.93
CA SER A 585 50.11 10.89 -100.46
C SER A 585 50.39 10.70 -98.98
N SER A 586 51.55 11.15 -98.48
CA SER A 586 51.89 11.07 -97.05
C SER A 586 51.01 12.00 -96.21
N THR A 587 50.70 13.21 -96.68
CA THR A 587 49.77 14.11 -95.99
C THR A 587 48.36 13.54 -95.93
N GLN A 588 47.91 12.82 -96.97
CA GLN A 588 46.60 12.16 -96.93
C GLN A 588 46.57 11.01 -95.91
N GLN A 589 47.65 10.21 -95.83
CA GLN A 589 47.75 9.16 -94.81
C GLN A 589 47.76 9.74 -93.38
N ILE A 590 48.47 10.87 -93.16
CA ILE A 590 48.46 11.56 -91.87
C ILE A 590 47.07 12.16 -91.60
N TYR A 591 46.40 12.71 -92.60
CA TYR A 591 45.04 13.23 -92.49
C TYR A 591 44.07 12.16 -91.99
N ASP A 592 44.08 10.98 -92.63
CA ASP A 592 43.20 9.87 -92.25
C ASP A 592 43.50 9.40 -90.81
N LEU A 593 44.78 9.35 -90.41
CA LEU A 593 45.19 9.00 -89.05
C LEU A 593 44.74 10.03 -88.01
N ILE A 594 44.84 11.34 -88.32
CA ILE A 594 44.39 12.42 -87.43
C ILE A 594 42.88 12.42 -87.29
N ASN A 595 42.15 12.14 -88.38
CA ASN A 595 40.70 12.01 -88.34
C ASN A 595 40.27 10.82 -87.47
N GLN A 596 40.96 9.67 -87.59
CA GLN A 596 40.73 8.52 -86.71
C GLN A 596 41.04 8.87 -85.24
N LEU A 597 42.15 9.56 -84.97
CA LEU A 597 42.50 10.01 -83.61
C LEU A 597 41.44 10.93 -83.01
N GLN A 598 40.82 11.78 -83.82
CA GLN A 598 39.73 12.66 -83.36
C GLN A 598 38.48 11.85 -82.99
N VAL A 599 38.06 10.91 -83.85
CA VAL A 599 36.93 10.01 -83.57
C VAL A 599 37.19 9.18 -82.31
N ASP A 600 38.41 8.65 -82.17
CA ASP A 600 38.80 7.87 -80.99
C ASP A 600 38.81 8.73 -79.71
N ALA A 601 39.22 10.00 -79.80
CA ALA A 601 39.20 10.93 -78.68
C ALA A 601 37.77 11.29 -78.25
N GLU A 602 36.86 11.58 -79.20
CA GLU A 602 35.44 11.84 -78.91
C GLU A 602 34.77 10.63 -78.24
N SER A 603 34.99 9.43 -78.79
CA SER A 603 34.51 8.17 -78.21
C SER A 603 35.04 7.95 -76.79
N ALA A 604 36.32 8.25 -76.55
CA ALA A 604 36.91 8.12 -75.22
C ALA A 604 36.33 9.13 -74.21
N VAL A 605 35.97 10.35 -74.63
CA VAL A 605 35.24 11.32 -73.76
C VAL A 605 33.86 10.79 -73.38
N GLU A 606 33.12 10.20 -74.33
CA GLU A 606 31.79 9.61 -74.06
C GLU A 606 31.88 8.47 -73.02
N VAL A 607 32.88 7.59 -73.14
CA VAL A 607 33.13 6.53 -72.16
C VAL A 607 33.51 7.09 -70.79
N MET A 608 34.30 8.17 -70.74
CA MET A 608 34.65 8.83 -69.47
C MET A 608 33.43 9.48 -68.81
N ASP A 609 32.53 10.10 -69.57
CA ASP A 609 31.29 10.67 -69.05
C ASP A 609 30.37 9.59 -68.46
N ALA A 610 30.20 8.47 -69.16
CA ALA A 610 29.48 7.31 -68.65
C ALA A 610 30.14 6.71 -67.38
N GLY A 611 31.47 6.72 -67.31
CA GLY A 611 32.24 6.35 -66.12
C GLY A 611 31.99 7.28 -64.93
N SER A 612 31.93 8.59 -65.17
CA SER A 612 31.59 9.59 -64.15
C SER A 612 30.17 9.42 -63.61
N GLN A 613 29.18 9.22 -64.50
CA GLN A 613 27.79 8.94 -64.09
C GLN A 613 27.68 7.65 -63.25
N SER A 614 28.43 6.61 -63.63
CA SER A 614 28.47 5.35 -62.87
C SER A 614 29.10 5.54 -61.48
N ALA A 615 30.15 6.35 -61.37
CA ALA A 615 30.75 6.70 -60.08
C ALA A 615 29.76 7.43 -59.17
N GLN A 616 29.00 8.40 -59.71
CA GLN A 616 27.96 9.12 -58.96
C GLN A 616 26.85 8.19 -58.45
N ALA A 617 26.38 7.25 -59.28
CA ALA A 617 25.40 6.25 -58.86
C ALA A 617 25.93 5.35 -57.72
N CYS A 618 27.23 5.01 -57.75
CA CYS A 618 27.86 4.26 -56.66
C CYS A 618 27.92 5.06 -55.34
N VAL A 619 28.15 6.37 -55.39
CA VAL A 619 28.09 7.25 -54.20
C VAL A 619 26.68 7.26 -53.61
N GLU A 620 25.65 7.37 -54.44
CA GLU A 620 24.25 7.34 -53.97
C GLU A 620 23.89 6.01 -53.29
N LEU A 621 24.32 4.89 -53.88
CA LEU A 621 24.15 3.55 -53.29
C LEU A 621 24.90 3.42 -51.95
N ALA A 622 26.12 3.94 -51.85
CA ALA A 622 26.89 3.93 -50.61
C ALA A 622 26.21 4.76 -49.51
N ASN A 623 25.66 5.93 -49.84
CA ASN A 623 24.90 6.77 -48.91
C ASN A 623 23.64 6.07 -48.40
N ASN A 624 22.89 5.42 -49.30
CA ASN A 624 21.71 4.65 -48.92
C ASN A 624 22.06 3.46 -48.00
N ALA A 625 23.14 2.74 -48.30
CA ALA A 625 23.64 1.68 -47.44
C ALA A 625 24.09 2.19 -46.06
N ALA A 626 24.72 3.36 -46.01
CA ALA A 626 25.13 3.99 -44.75
C ALA A 626 23.92 4.38 -43.89
N ALA A 627 22.87 4.96 -44.49
CA ALA A 627 21.63 5.30 -43.79
C ALA A 627 20.93 4.05 -43.20
N GLN A 628 20.90 2.94 -43.95
CA GLN A 628 20.34 1.67 -43.46
C GLN A 628 21.14 1.08 -42.30
N LEU A 629 22.47 1.19 -42.32
CA LEU A 629 23.32 0.74 -41.20
C LEU A 629 23.12 1.61 -39.94
N THR A 630 22.89 2.91 -40.11
CA THR A 630 22.54 3.79 -38.97
C THR A 630 21.21 3.37 -38.35
N GLN A 631 20.16 3.18 -39.15
CA GLN A 631 18.87 2.70 -38.66
C GLN A 631 19.01 1.34 -37.94
N MET A 632 19.77 0.40 -38.52
CA MET A 632 20.05 -0.90 -37.91
C MET A 632 20.76 -0.76 -36.56
N THR A 633 21.66 0.21 -36.43
CA THR A 633 22.38 0.49 -35.17
C THR A 633 21.41 0.95 -34.08
N ASP A 634 20.47 1.85 -34.41
CA ASP A 634 19.44 2.34 -33.49
C ASP A 634 18.48 1.21 -33.05
N GLU A 635 18.05 0.36 -33.97
CA GLU A 635 17.19 -0.79 -33.66
C GLU A 635 17.89 -1.83 -32.77
N VAL A 636 19.18 -2.08 -33.02
CA VAL A 636 20.00 -3.02 -32.22
C VAL A 636 20.25 -2.47 -30.82
N ASP A 637 20.45 -1.16 -30.67
CA ASP A 637 20.57 -0.50 -29.37
C ASP A 637 19.28 -0.66 -28.54
N ASN A 638 18.13 -0.45 -29.17
CA ASN A 638 16.83 -0.71 -28.55
C ASN A 638 16.66 -2.17 -28.11
N ILE A 639 17.08 -3.14 -28.94
CA ILE A 639 17.08 -4.57 -28.57
C ILE A 639 17.97 -4.84 -27.35
N SER A 640 19.13 -4.18 -27.26
CA SER A 640 20.04 -4.31 -26.11
C SER A 640 19.40 -3.79 -24.81
N MET A 641 18.73 -2.63 -24.88
CA MET A 641 17.98 -2.08 -23.75
C MET A 641 16.84 -3.01 -23.30
N LEU A 642 16.03 -3.48 -24.24
CA LEU A 642 14.91 -4.40 -23.95
C LEU A 642 15.40 -5.70 -23.30
N ASN A 643 16.51 -6.26 -23.79
CA ASN A 643 17.08 -7.47 -23.18
C ASN A 643 17.59 -7.21 -21.75
N THR A 644 18.11 -6.03 -21.47
CA THR A 644 18.51 -5.65 -20.10
C THR A 644 17.30 -5.54 -19.17
N GLU A 645 16.18 -4.98 -19.67
CA GLU A 645 14.92 -4.91 -18.94
C GLU A 645 14.33 -6.30 -18.69
N VAL A 646 14.29 -7.18 -19.71
CA VAL A 646 13.84 -8.57 -19.58
C VAL A 646 14.67 -9.33 -18.54
N ALA A 647 15.99 -9.14 -18.52
CA ALA A 647 16.85 -9.73 -17.50
C ALA A 647 16.47 -9.26 -16.09
N SER A 648 16.21 -7.96 -15.91
CA SER A 648 15.78 -7.40 -14.63
C SER A 648 14.44 -7.95 -14.16
N ILE A 649 13.43 -7.99 -15.04
CA ILE A 649 12.10 -8.54 -14.75
C ILE A 649 12.21 -10.02 -14.37
N ALA A 650 13.03 -10.78 -15.09
CA ALA A 650 13.24 -12.20 -14.80
C ALA A 650 13.94 -12.42 -13.45
N MET A 651 14.90 -11.58 -13.07
CA MET A 651 15.50 -11.62 -11.72
C MET A 651 14.48 -11.29 -10.64
N GLN A 652 13.60 -10.31 -10.85
CA GLN A 652 12.49 -10.02 -9.94
C GLN A 652 11.53 -11.20 -9.81
N GLN A 653 11.18 -11.85 -10.92
CA GLN A 653 10.31 -13.03 -10.91
C GLN A 653 10.94 -14.20 -10.14
N SER A 654 12.25 -14.39 -10.24
CA SER A 654 12.98 -15.40 -9.45
C SER A 654 12.90 -15.10 -7.94
N MET A 655 13.13 -13.85 -7.53
CA MET A 655 13.00 -13.44 -6.12
C MET A 655 11.57 -13.64 -5.59
N VAL A 656 10.55 -13.27 -6.37
CA VAL A 656 9.14 -13.50 -5.98
C VAL A 656 8.84 -14.99 -5.85
N SER A 657 9.39 -15.82 -6.74
CA SER A 657 9.20 -17.28 -6.68
C SER A 657 9.87 -17.91 -5.46
N GLU A 658 11.05 -17.42 -5.06
CA GLU A 658 11.69 -17.81 -3.81
C GLU A 658 10.87 -17.41 -2.58
N GLN A 659 10.31 -16.20 -2.57
CA GLN A 659 9.42 -15.76 -1.50
C GLN A 659 8.18 -16.65 -1.41
N VAL A 660 7.53 -16.97 -2.53
CA VAL A 660 6.39 -17.90 -2.56
C VAL A 660 6.78 -19.27 -2.01
N SER A 661 7.98 -19.76 -2.33
CA SER A 661 8.50 -21.02 -1.76
C SER A 661 8.65 -20.94 -0.24
N GLN A 662 9.11 -19.81 0.29
CA GLN A 662 9.23 -19.57 1.72
C GLN A 662 7.86 -19.48 2.41
N ASP A 663 6.90 -18.78 1.81
CA ASP A 663 5.53 -18.68 2.33
C ASP A 663 4.85 -20.06 2.39
N LEU A 664 5.15 -20.95 1.43
CA LEU A 664 4.65 -22.32 1.43
C LEU A 664 5.22 -23.18 2.56
N VAL A 665 6.43 -22.89 3.05
CA VAL A 665 6.98 -23.53 4.24
C VAL A 665 6.16 -23.15 5.47
N GLU A 666 5.80 -21.86 5.60
CA GLU A 666 4.94 -21.39 6.68
C GLU A 666 3.53 -21.99 6.60
N ILE A 667 2.94 -22.04 5.41
CA ILE A 667 1.64 -22.69 5.20
C ILE A 667 1.71 -24.18 5.56
N SER A 668 2.79 -24.89 5.19
CA SER A 668 2.98 -26.30 5.57
C SER A 668 3.03 -26.50 7.09
N GLN A 669 3.65 -25.58 7.81
CA GLN A 669 3.66 -25.57 9.27
C GLN A 669 2.24 -25.38 9.85
N VAL A 670 1.48 -24.40 9.35
CA VAL A 670 0.09 -24.17 9.75
C VAL A 670 -0.80 -25.39 9.46
N VAL A 671 -0.61 -26.06 8.32
CA VAL A 671 -1.36 -27.27 7.96
C VAL A 671 -1.02 -28.43 8.91
N THR A 672 0.24 -28.53 9.35
CA THR A 672 0.68 -29.52 10.34
C THR A 672 0.06 -29.24 11.72
N GLU A 673 0.02 -27.99 12.15
CA GLU A 673 -0.65 -27.57 13.39
C GLU A 673 -2.15 -27.82 13.35
N LEU A 674 -2.79 -27.55 12.21
CA LEU A 674 -4.22 -27.83 12.00
C LEU A 674 -4.51 -29.33 12.07
N SER A 675 -3.63 -30.17 11.51
CA SER A 675 -3.71 -31.62 11.64
C SER A 675 -3.67 -32.07 13.11
N SER A 676 -2.74 -31.51 13.88
CA SER A 676 -2.60 -31.81 15.31
C SER A 676 -3.83 -31.35 16.11
N ALA A 677 -4.31 -30.13 15.86
CA ALA A 677 -5.50 -29.57 16.52
C ALA A 677 -6.77 -30.39 16.21
N ALA A 678 -6.96 -30.79 14.95
CA ALA A 678 -8.08 -31.64 14.55
C ALA A 678 -8.00 -33.03 15.21
N GLY A 679 -6.81 -33.64 15.27
CA GLY A 679 -6.59 -34.90 15.98
C GLY A 679 -6.89 -34.80 17.48
N GLN A 680 -6.47 -33.70 18.13
CA GLN A 680 -6.76 -33.44 19.53
C GLN A 680 -8.27 -33.24 19.77
N SER A 681 -8.94 -32.48 18.91
CA SER A 681 -10.40 -32.26 18.95
C SER A 681 -11.18 -33.58 18.80
N GLN A 682 -10.73 -34.47 17.92
CA GLN A 682 -11.31 -35.80 17.76
C GLN A 682 -11.18 -36.63 19.04
N SER A 683 -10.00 -36.62 19.68
CA SER A 683 -9.76 -37.31 20.96
C SER A 683 -10.62 -36.75 22.10
N SER A 684 -10.69 -35.42 22.24
CA SER A 684 -11.54 -34.77 23.25
C SER A 684 -13.02 -35.03 23.04
N SER A 685 -13.47 -35.08 21.78
CA SER A 685 -14.84 -35.43 21.43
C SER A 685 -15.16 -36.88 21.84
N GLN A 686 -14.24 -37.82 21.62
CA GLN A 686 -14.40 -39.20 22.08
C GLN A 686 -14.50 -39.29 23.62
N GLN A 687 -13.68 -38.55 24.35
CA GLN A 687 -13.74 -38.49 25.82
C GLN A 687 -15.05 -37.87 26.34
N LEU A 688 -15.56 -36.81 25.69
CA LEU A 688 -16.84 -36.20 26.03
C LEU A 688 -17.99 -37.18 25.85
N LYS A 689 -17.98 -37.93 24.74
CA LYS A 689 -18.97 -38.98 24.48
C LYS A 689 -18.95 -40.05 25.58
N GLU A 690 -17.77 -40.57 25.93
CA GLU A 690 -17.62 -41.57 26.99
C GLU A 690 -18.08 -41.03 28.37
N THR A 691 -17.79 -39.76 28.66
CA THR A 691 -18.22 -39.10 29.90
C THR A 691 -19.73 -38.92 29.95
N ALA A 692 -20.36 -38.54 28.83
CA ALA A 692 -21.81 -38.40 28.71
C ALA A 692 -22.52 -39.75 28.86
N GLU A 693 -22.00 -40.81 28.23
CA GLU A 693 -22.50 -42.19 28.39
C GLU A 693 -22.35 -42.67 29.85
N SER A 694 -21.25 -42.32 30.53
CA SER A 694 -21.05 -42.64 31.93
C SER A 694 -22.02 -41.88 32.85
N LEU A 695 -22.28 -40.60 32.58
CA LEU A 695 -23.27 -39.80 33.30
C LEU A 695 -24.67 -40.40 33.13
N ASP A 696 -25.08 -40.68 31.89
CA ASP A 696 -26.36 -41.32 31.58
C ASP A 696 -26.53 -42.65 32.34
N LYS A 697 -25.50 -43.49 32.35
CA LYS A 697 -25.51 -44.75 33.10
C LYS A 697 -25.63 -44.54 34.62
N MET A 698 -24.99 -43.52 35.18
CA MET A 698 -25.09 -43.19 36.61
C MET A 698 -26.51 -42.73 36.99
N VAL A 699 -27.15 -41.90 36.16
CA VAL A 699 -28.53 -41.47 36.45
C VAL A 699 -29.59 -42.51 36.07
N SER A 700 -29.31 -43.44 35.16
CA SER A 700 -30.24 -44.52 34.79
C SER A 700 -30.56 -45.51 35.92
N HIS A 701 -29.76 -45.51 37.00
CA HIS A 701 -30.04 -46.30 38.20
C HIS A 701 -31.25 -45.75 38.98
N PHE A 702 -31.57 -44.46 38.81
CA PHE A 702 -32.69 -43.82 39.47
C PHE A 702 -33.98 -43.97 38.65
N THR A 703 -35.06 -44.37 39.31
CA THR A 703 -36.39 -44.49 38.70
C THR A 703 -37.16 -43.20 38.96
N VAL A 704 -37.48 -42.43 37.91
CA VAL A 704 -38.03 -41.04 37.97
C VAL A 704 -39.21 -40.78 37.05
#